data_AF-A0A834NES7-F1
#
_entry.id   AF-A0A834NES7-F1
#
_cell.length_a   1.000
_cell.length_b   1.000
_cell.length_c   1.000
_cell.angle_alpha   90.00
_cell.angle_beta   90.00
_cell.angle_gamma   90.00
#
_symmetry.space_group_name_H-M   'P 1'
#
loop_
_entity.id
_entity.type
_entity.pdbx_description
1 polymer ?
#
loop_
_entity_poly.entity_id
_entity_poly.type
_entity_poly.pdbx_seq_one_letter_code
_entity_poly.pdbx_strand_id
1 'polypeptide(L)'
;MMANLVANPTTAIQMNTIASKKISIIPVLISVLIYFNYYLINPINQPPVMKNLLKEYDFIVIGGGSAGSVVANRLTENSEWNVLLLEAGGHENEITDIPAFSIYLQNTKLNWQYKTQAQNTACQAMKDNRCCWPRGKVLGGSSVLNTMLYIRGNRRDFDQWESFGNPGWGYDDVLPYFKKSQDQRNPYLARNTKYHSTDITGDVKSTIQFYKKQVFAGGYLTVEDSSYKTSLAPVYLQAAKELGYNIRDINGEKQTGFAFFQYTMRRATRCSTAKAFIRPIQFRKNFHLSLWSHVTRVLIDPSTKKAYGVEFIRNGRVETVFAKKEVILSAGAINTPQLLMLSGIGARDHLEELGIPVIQDSPGVGQNLQDHIGFGGLVFLVDYNTSLKTSAFMNLKTILEYIINRKGPLTSSIGLELVGFLSSKNANQTDDWPDIEFMITSATINNAPDIAETAFCLTEDFYDEVYGDIINHNSFNIIPMILRPKSRGYIKLKSKNPLDYPLMYHNYLTNPDDMRVLREGVKAAIAFAETSSLRRLGARFHSKPYPNCKHHPMFTDEYWECVIRQFTMTIYHLSCTAKMGPRSDPMAVVDPSLKYDLQRKSLKIVEAFLRLVKKRKNLHIALNAQVWKVLFNTDKEATGMEFLSDGLKQTVRVRREIILSAGAINLPQLLICYLLNHLCSQA
;
A
#
# COMPACT_ATOMS: atom_id res chain seq x y z
N MET A 1 -43.96 -54.94 -41.70
CA MET A 1 -43.23 -55.50 -42.88
C MET A 1 -42.06 -54.58 -43.22
N MET A 2 -41.04 -55.09 -43.89
CA MET A 2 -39.88 -54.30 -44.33
C MET A 2 -40.21 -53.37 -45.50
N ALA A 3 -39.55 -52.21 -45.57
CA ALA A 3 -38.89 -51.75 -46.81
C ALA A 3 -37.93 -50.57 -46.53
N ASN A 4 -36.66 -50.77 -46.86
CA ASN A 4 -35.71 -49.84 -47.50
C ASN A 4 -35.72 -48.34 -47.14
N LEU A 5 -34.57 -47.85 -46.70
CA LEU A 5 -33.72 -47.01 -47.56
C LEU A 5 -32.22 -47.25 -47.26
N VAL A 6 -31.38 -47.09 -48.28
CA VAL A 6 -29.96 -47.53 -48.26
C VAL A 6 -29.02 -46.36 -47.96
N ALA A 7 -27.87 -46.65 -47.35
CA ALA A 7 -26.92 -45.68 -46.83
C ALA A 7 -26.05 -44.99 -47.91
N ASN A 8 -25.53 -43.81 -47.56
CA ASN A 8 -24.10 -43.48 -47.73
C ASN A 8 -23.68 -42.40 -46.70
N PRO A 9 -22.38 -42.23 -46.37
CA PRO A 9 -21.99 -41.90 -44.99
C PRO A 9 -21.10 -40.64 -44.83
N THR A 10 -21.45 -39.75 -43.88
CA THR A 10 -20.63 -38.57 -43.51
C THR A 10 -20.69 -38.17 -42.01
N THR A 11 -21.02 -39.10 -41.10
CA THR A 11 -21.06 -38.83 -39.63
C THR A 11 -20.26 -39.84 -38.80
N ALA A 12 -18.94 -39.90 -39.03
CA ALA A 12 -18.03 -40.83 -38.34
C ALA A 12 -16.70 -40.23 -37.84
N ILE A 13 -16.68 -38.95 -37.41
CA ILE A 13 -15.68 -38.39 -36.47
C ILE A 13 -16.38 -37.35 -35.58
N GLN A 14 -16.78 -37.72 -34.35
CA GLN A 14 -16.89 -36.81 -33.19
C GLN A 14 -17.15 -37.48 -31.82
N MET A 15 -16.69 -38.72 -31.61
CA MET A 15 -16.63 -39.36 -30.28
C MET A 15 -15.19 -39.69 -29.89
N ASN A 16 -14.33 -38.67 -29.78
CA ASN A 16 -12.95 -38.86 -29.27
C ASN A 16 -12.28 -37.58 -28.71
N THR A 17 -13.05 -36.66 -28.12
CA THR A 17 -12.58 -35.31 -27.71
C THR A 17 -12.81 -34.96 -26.23
N ILE A 18 -13.03 -35.95 -25.36
CA ILE A 18 -13.10 -35.76 -23.89
C ILE A 18 -11.83 -36.26 -23.17
N ALA A 19 -11.01 -37.10 -23.81
CA ALA A 19 -9.85 -37.77 -23.21
C ALA A 19 -8.47 -37.13 -23.56
N SER A 20 -8.37 -35.80 -23.63
CA SER A 20 -7.10 -35.13 -24.00
C SER A 20 -6.73 -33.87 -23.21
N LYS A 21 -7.56 -33.40 -22.26
CA LYS A 21 -7.13 -32.36 -21.31
C LYS A 21 -6.15 -32.95 -20.30
N LYS A 22 -4.86 -32.96 -20.65
CA LYS A 22 -3.76 -33.15 -19.70
C LYS A 22 -3.91 -32.12 -18.58
N ILE A 23 -4.40 -32.55 -17.41
CA ILE A 23 -4.28 -31.75 -16.19
C ILE A 23 -2.78 -31.58 -15.97
N SER A 24 -2.29 -30.37 -16.17
CA SER A 24 -0.86 -30.12 -16.06
C SER A 24 -0.44 -30.38 -14.61
N ILE A 25 0.41 -31.39 -14.42
CA ILE A 25 0.91 -31.80 -13.10
C ILE A 25 1.66 -30.62 -12.45
N ILE A 26 2.22 -29.72 -13.25
CA ILE A 26 3.01 -28.57 -12.80
C ILE A 26 2.19 -27.61 -11.91
N PRO A 27 1.05 -27.02 -12.32
CA PRO A 27 0.15 -26.27 -11.43
C PRO A 27 -0.28 -26.99 -10.15
N VAL A 28 -0.55 -28.30 -10.22
CA VAL A 28 -0.95 -29.09 -9.04
C VAL A 28 0.24 -29.23 -8.08
N LEU A 29 1.40 -29.63 -8.59
CA LEU A 29 2.65 -29.76 -7.83
C LEU A 29 3.08 -28.43 -7.22
N ILE A 30 2.97 -27.32 -7.96
CA ILE A 30 3.25 -25.97 -7.47
C ILE A 30 2.29 -25.60 -6.33
N SER A 31 0.98 -25.87 -6.49
CA SER A 31 -0.02 -25.58 -5.44
C SER A 31 0.26 -26.38 -4.16
N VAL A 32 0.59 -27.67 -4.31
CA VAL A 32 0.99 -28.56 -3.22
C VAL A 32 2.28 -28.08 -2.54
N LEU A 33 3.32 -27.73 -3.32
CA LEU A 33 4.60 -27.25 -2.79
C LEU A 33 4.46 -25.90 -2.08
N ILE A 34 3.65 -24.96 -2.60
CA ILE A 34 3.33 -23.68 -1.96
C ILE A 34 2.62 -23.94 -0.63
N TYR A 35 1.59 -24.79 -0.62
CA TYR A 35 0.82 -25.13 0.57
C TYR A 35 1.71 -25.73 1.67
N PHE A 36 2.50 -26.77 1.36
CA PHE A 36 3.38 -27.40 2.35
C PHE A 36 4.53 -26.50 2.81
N ASN A 37 5.15 -25.70 1.92
CA ASN A 37 6.16 -24.73 2.37
C ASN A 37 5.55 -23.58 3.20
N TYR A 38 4.32 -23.17 2.96
CA TYR A 38 3.65 -22.15 3.77
C TYR A 38 3.50 -22.62 5.22
N TYR A 39 3.06 -23.86 5.46
CA TYR A 39 3.00 -24.45 6.80
C TYR A 39 4.38 -24.52 7.51
N LEU A 40 5.47 -24.76 6.77
CA LEU A 40 6.82 -24.82 7.32
C LEU A 40 7.45 -23.43 7.58
N ILE A 41 7.19 -22.46 6.71
CA ILE A 41 7.85 -21.13 6.72
C ILE A 41 7.05 -20.10 7.53
N ASN A 42 5.74 -20.28 7.65
CA ASN A 42 4.81 -19.39 8.33
C ASN A 42 3.95 -20.16 9.36
N PRO A 43 4.55 -20.70 10.44
CA PRO A 43 3.87 -21.50 11.46
C PRO A 43 2.83 -20.72 12.29
N ILE A 44 2.65 -19.43 12.01
CA ILE A 44 1.57 -18.62 12.57
C ILE A 44 0.40 -18.68 11.59
N ASN A 45 -0.54 -19.59 11.90
CA ASN A 45 -1.82 -19.79 11.21
C ASN A 45 -2.57 -18.47 10.93
N GLN A 46 -3.61 -18.54 10.10
CA GLN A 46 -4.55 -17.43 9.97
C GLN A 46 -5.19 -17.11 11.34
N PRO A 47 -5.27 -15.83 11.76
CA PRO A 47 -5.85 -15.45 13.06
C PRO A 47 -7.32 -15.91 13.18
N PRO A 48 -7.73 -16.49 14.33
CA PRO A 48 -9.05 -17.10 14.45
C PRO A 48 -10.16 -16.05 14.35
N VAL A 49 -11.09 -16.27 13.41
CA VAL A 49 -12.28 -15.44 13.27
C VAL A 49 -13.32 -15.85 14.33
N MET A 50 -13.74 -14.89 15.14
CA MET A 50 -14.68 -15.13 16.24
C MET A 50 -16.06 -15.48 15.71
N LYS A 51 -16.54 -16.70 15.96
CA LYS A 51 -17.91 -17.12 15.56
C LYS A 51 -18.96 -16.22 16.22
N ASN A 52 -18.92 -16.18 17.55
CA ASN A 52 -19.77 -15.33 18.38
C ASN A 52 -18.95 -14.13 18.87
N LEU A 53 -19.55 -12.94 18.88
CA LEU A 53 -18.95 -11.71 19.39
C LEU A 53 -19.49 -11.38 20.78
N LEU A 54 -18.75 -10.57 21.56
CA LEU A 54 -19.30 -9.99 22.78
C LEU A 54 -20.34 -8.92 22.41
N LYS A 55 -21.38 -8.73 23.24
CA LYS A 55 -22.34 -7.63 23.07
C LYS A 55 -21.66 -6.25 23.14
N GLU A 56 -20.56 -6.14 23.89
CA GLU A 56 -19.89 -4.88 24.18
C GLU A 56 -18.37 -5.09 24.33
N TYR A 57 -17.59 -4.11 23.86
CA TYR A 57 -16.13 -4.07 23.88
C TYR A 57 -15.62 -2.77 24.51
N ASP A 58 -14.34 -2.71 24.88
CA ASP A 58 -13.71 -1.45 25.28
C ASP A 58 -13.45 -0.55 24.07
N PHE A 59 -13.01 -1.15 22.96
CA PHE A 59 -12.75 -0.48 21.69
C PHE A 59 -13.26 -1.31 20.52
N ILE A 60 -13.80 -0.64 19.50
CA ILE A 60 -14.13 -1.24 18.20
C ILE A 60 -13.30 -0.52 17.13
N VAL A 61 -12.51 -1.28 16.38
CA VAL A 61 -11.70 -0.80 15.25
C VAL A 61 -12.37 -1.25 13.95
N ILE A 62 -12.70 -0.28 13.09
CA ILE A 62 -13.41 -0.49 11.82
C ILE A 62 -12.38 -0.44 10.69
N GLY A 63 -12.19 -1.56 9.98
CA GLY A 63 -11.19 -1.74 8.95
C GLY A 63 -9.92 -2.40 9.50
N GLY A 64 -9.67 -3.63 9.07
CA GLY A 64 -8.45 -4.39 9.29
C GLY A 64 -7.26 -3.92 8.43
N GLY A 65 -7.40 -2.77 7.75
CA GLY A 65 -6.39 -2.18 6.88
C GLY A 65 -5.12 -1.72 7.59
N SER A 66 -4.28 -0.97 6.85
CA SER A 66 -2.92 -0.63 7.29
C SER A 66 -2.88 0.03 8.68
N ALA A 67 -3.72 1.04 8.92
CA ALA A 67 -3.75 1.71 10.23
C ALA A 67 -4.43 0.85 11.32
N GLY A 68 -5.62 0.30 11.05
CA GLY A 68 -6.40 -0.49 12.01
C GLY A 68 -5.67 -1.75 12.50
N SER A 69 -4.89 -2.39 11.63
CA SER A 69 -3.95 -3.47 12.00
C SER A 69 -3.02 -3.08 13.16
N VAL A 70 -2.45 -1.86 13.12
CA VAL A 70 -1.54 -1.37 14.16
C VAL A 70 -2.30 -0.91 15.41
N VAL A 71 -3.46 -0.28 15.23
CA VAL A 71 -4.30 0.17 16.35
C VAL A 71 -4.74 -1.02 17.22
N ALA A 72 -5.28 -2.08 16.62
CA ALA A 72 -5.70 -3.27 17.36
C ALA A 72 -4.52 -3.97 18.07
N ASN A 73 -3.35 -4.04 17.41
CA ASN A 73 -2.11 -4.54 18.01
C ASN A 73 -1.67 -3.75 19.24
N ARG A 74 -1.79 -2.42 19.24
CA ARG A 74 -1.28 -1.56 20.32
C ARG A 74 -2.29 -1.35 21.44
N LEU A 75 -3.60 -1.33 21.15
CA LEU A 75 -4.64 -1.33 22.20
C LEU A 75 -4.61 -2.61 23.02
N THR A 76 -4.48 -3.78 22.37
CA THR A 76 -4.43 -5.07 23.06
C THR A 76 -3.10 -5.35 23.77
N GLU A 77 -2.15 -4.39 23.80
CA GLU A 77 -0.99 -4.45 24.71
C GLU A 77 -1.43 -4.32 26.17
N ASN A 78 -2.54 -3.62 26.46
CA ASN A 78 -3.23 -3.74 27.74
C ASN A 78 -4.20 -4.95 27.71
N SER A 79 -4.00 -5.91 28.60
CA SER A 79 -4.86 -7.09 28.77
C SER A 79 -6.24 -6.80 29.36
N GLU A 80 -6.44 -5.63 29.97
CA GLU A 80 -7.74 -5.21 30.53
C GLU A 80 -8.75 -4.77 29.47
N TRP A 81 -8.29 -4.45 28.25
CA TRP A 81 -9.13 -3.85 27.21
C TRP A 81 -9.51 -4.89 26.16
N ASN A 82 -10.81 -5.16 26.03
CA ASN A 82 -11.35 -6.02 24.98
C ASN A 82 -11.48 -5.22 23.69
N VAL A 83 -10.83 -5.67 22.62
CA VAL A 83 -10.78 -4.96 21.33
C VAL A 83 -11.37 -5.84 20.23
N LEU A 84 -12.37 -5.31 19.54
CA LEU A 84 -12.93 -5.90 18.32
C LEU A 84 -12.28 -5.24 17.09
N LEU A 85 -11.82 -6.05 16.15
CA LEU A 85 -11.44 -5.61 14.80
C LEU A 85 -12.45 -6.15 13.79
N LEU A 86 -13.15 -5.23 13.12
CA LEU A 86 -14.10 -5.54 12.05
C LEU A 86 -13.45 -5.29 10.68
N GLU A 87 -13.49 -6.27 9.78
CA GLU A 87 -12.99 -6.15 8.40
C GLU A 87 -14.01 -6.70 7.41
N ALA A 88 -14.22 -6.00 6.30
CA ALA A 88 -15.19 -6.35 5.26
C ALA A 88 -14.69 -7.46 4.31
N GLY A 89 -13.37 -7.64 4.22
CA GLY A 89 -12.70 -8.70 3.49
C GLY A 89 -12.49 -9.99 4.27
N GLY A 90 -11.80 -10.94 3.61
CA GLY A 90 -11.30 -12.18 4.20
C GLY A 90 -9.83 -12.11 4.62
N HIS A 91 -9.19 -13.27 4.78
CA HIS A 91 -7.75 -13.37 5.00
C HIS A 91 -6.94 -13.12 3.71
N GLU A 92 -5.70 -12.68 3.89
CA GLU A 92 -4.63 -12.77 2.87
C GLU A 92 -4.26 -14.23 2.60
N ASN A 93 -3.66 -14.53 1.45
CA ASN A 93 -3.31 -15.89 1.01
C ASN A 93 -1.90 -15.98 0.39
N GLU A 94 -1.48 -17.19 0.05
CA GLU A 94 -0.13 -17.54 -0.39
C GLU A 94 0.28 -16.88 -1.72
N ILE A 95 -0.70 -16.46 -2.55
CA ILE A 95 -0.44 -15.70 -3.77
C ILE A 95 -0.12 -14.23 -3.43
N THR A 96 -0.77 -13.67 -2.41
CA THR A 96 -0.48 -12.31 -1.92
C THR A 96 0.91 -12.17 -1.31
N ASP A 97 1.52 -13.27 -0.87
CA ASP A 97 2.88 -13.31 -0.32
C ASP A 97 3.96 -13.02 -1.36
N ILE A 98 3.66 -13.20 -2.65
CA ILE A 98 4.61 -13.16 -3.76
C ILE A 98 4.76 -11.72 -4.30
N PRO A 99 5.93 -11.08 -4.18
CA PRO A 99 6.12 -9.69 -4.61
C PRO A 99 5.75 -9.39 -6.07
N ALA A 100 6.15 -10.27 -6.99
CA ALA A 100 5.91 -10.11 -8.42
C ALA A 100 4.44 -10.24 -8.84
N PHE A 101 3.54 -10.67 -7.95
CA PHE A 101 2.11 -10.75 -8.25
C PHE A 101 1.31 -9.53 -7.74
N SER A 102 1.96 -8.57 -7.07
CA SER A 102 1.32 -7.40 -6.45
C SER A 102 0.25 -6.69 -7.30
N ILE A 103 0.55 -6.32 -8.55
CA ILE A 103 -0.41 -5.59 -9.41
C ILE A 103 -1.59 -6.46 -9.86
N TYR A 104 -1.37 -7.76 -10.10
CA TYR A 104 -2.41 -8.70 -10.53
C TYR A 104 -3.45 -8.95 -9.43
N LEU A 105 -3.12 -8.72 -8.15
CA LEU A 105 -4.07 -8.78 -7.04
C LEU A 105 -5.22 -7.76 -7.18
N GLN A 106 -5.05 -6.72 -7.99
CA GLN A 106 -6.09 -5.73 -8.26
C GLN A 106 -7.30 -6.33 -9.00
N ASN A 107 -7.12 -7.36 -9.83
CA ASN A 107 -8.22 -8.03 -10.54
C ASN A 107 -8.86 -9.18 -9.72
N THR A 108 -8.79 -9.11 -8.39
CA THR A 108 -9.29 -10.18 -7.50
C THR A 108 -10.37 -9.69 -6.56
N LYS A 109 -11.03 -10.64 -5.86
CA LYS A 109 -11.98 -10.34 -4.77
C LYS A 109 -11.34 -9.69 -3.53
N LEU A 110 -10.00 -9.55 -3.51
CA LEU A 110 -9.25 -8.80 -2.50
C LEU A 110 -9.20 -7.29 -2.81
N ASN A 111 -9.73 -6.84 -3.94
CA ASN A 111 -9.87 -5.43 -4.30
C ASN A 111 -11.34 -4.98 -4.14
N TRP A 112 -11.58 -3.74 -3.72
CA TRP A 112 -12.88 -3.07 -3.83
C TRP A 112 -13.25 -2.70 -5.27
N GLN A 113 -12.27 -2.57 -6.17
CA GLN A 113 -12.47 -2.24 -7.60
C GLN A 113 -13.20 -0.90 -7.80
N TYR A 114 -12.83 0.12 -7.02
CA TYR A 114 -13.40 1.46 -7.20
C TYR A 114 -12.97 2.07 -8.54
N LYS A 115 -13.92 2.78 -9.19
CA LYS A 115 -13.68 3.66 -10.33
C LYS A 115 -14.17 5.07 -9.97
N THR A 116 -13.38 6.08 -10.30
CA THR A 116 -13.74 7.51 -10.22
C THR A 116 -15.01 7.85 -11.01
N GLN A 117 -15.52 9.08 -10.92
CA GLN A 117 -16.38 9.65 -11.96
C GLN A 117 -15.51 10.10 -13.14
N ALA A 118 -16.07 10.11 -14.35
CA ALA A 118 -15.33 10.56 -15.53
C ALA A 118 -15.11 12.09 -15.48
N GLN A 119 -13.89 12.54 -15.78
CA GLN A 119 -13.55 13.96 -15.86
C GLN A 119 -12.64 14.21 -17.06
N ASN A 120 -12.75 15.39 -17.68
CA ASN A 120 -11.98 15.75 -18.87
C ASN A 120 -10.52 16.13 -18.57
N THR A 121 -10.08 16.19 -17.31
CA THR A 121 -8.73 16.67 -16.93
C THR A 121 -7.68 15.58 -16.82
N ALA A 122 -8.06 14.30 -16.72
CA ALA A 122 -7.13 13.19 -16.53
C ALA A 122 -7.77 11.84 -16.96
N CYS A 123 -6.95 10.80 -17.11
CA CYS A 123 -7.38 9.44 -17.40
C CYS A 123 -8.25 9.27 -18.68
N GLN A 124 -8.03 10.12 -19.69
CA GLN A 124 -8.82 10.14 -20.94
C GLN A 124 -8.54 8.93 -21.87
N ALA A 125 -7.52 8.12 -21.58
CA ALA A 125 -7.22 6.87 -22.30
C ALA A 125 -7.80 5.62 -21.60
N MET A 126 -8.54 5.79 -20.50
CA MET A 126 -9.07 4.69 -19.71
C MET A 126 -10.52 4.34 -20.09
N LYS A 127 -10.92 3.09 -19.87
CA LYS A 127 -12.28 2.60 -20.07
C LYS A 127 -13.27 3.50 -19.32
N ASP A 128 -14.30 3.96 -20.04
CA ASP A 128 -15.31 4.95 -19.62
C ASP A 128 -14.78 6.38 -19.32
N ASN A 129 -13.52 6.72 -19.64
CA ASN A 129 -12.79 7.91 -19.18
C ASN A 129 -12.63 8.00 -17.65
N ARG A 130 -12.41 6.86 -16.97
CA ARG A 130 -12.40 6.76 -15.49
C ARG A 130 -11.10 6.17 -14.97
N CYS A 131 -10.40 6.92 -14.11
CA CYS A 131 -9.29 6.39 -13.33
C CYS A 131 -9.76 5.23 -12.42
N CYS A 132 -9.03 4.11 -12.43
CA CYS A 132 -9.24 2.98 -11.51
C CYS A 132 -8.49 3.18 -10.18
N TRP A 133 -9.18 2.92 -9.07
CA TRP A 133 -8.71 3.16 -7.70
C TRP A 133 -8.70 1.85 -6.88
N PRO A 134 -7.70 0.96 -7.09
CA PRO A 134 -7.55 -0.27 -6.33
C PRO A 134 -7.37 0.01 -4.82
N ARG A 135 -8.14 -0.72 -4.01
CA ARG A 135 -8.14 -0.64 -2.54
C ARG A 135 -8.34 -2.03 -1.94
N GLY A 136 -7.53 -2.39 -0.95
CA GLY A 136 -7.59 -3.73 -0.36
C GLY A 136 -8.85 -3.97 0.47
N LYS A 137 -9.58 -5.04 0.15
CA LYS A 137 -10.74 -5.60 0.84
C LYS A 137 -10.36 -6.95 1.45
N VAL A 138 -9.48 -6.89 2.45
CA VAL A 138 -8.76 -8.03 3.02
C VAL A 138 -8.14 -7.62 4.35
N LEU A 139 -7.93 -8.55 5.28
CA LEU A 139 -7.16 -8.29 6.50
C LEU A 139 -5.74 -7.82 6.14
N GLY A 140 -5.36 -6.61 6.58
CA GLY A 140 -4.16 -5.89 6.14
C GLY A 140 -4.42 -4.80 5.08
N GLY A 141 -5.60 -4.81 4.45
CA GLY A 141 -6.05 -3.81 3.47
C GLY A 141 -5.08 -3.64 2.31
N SER A 142 -4.87 -2.40 1.87
CA SER A 142 -3.98 -2.11 0.73
C SER A 142 -2.52 -2.52 0.93
N SER A 143 -2.04 -2.82 2.15
CA SER A 143 -0.70 -3.40 2.35
C SER A 143 -0.56 -4.83 1.79
N VAL A 144 -1.68 -5.50 1.51
CA VAL A 144 -1.74 -6.81 0.85
C VAL A 144 -1.67 -6.67 -0.68
N LEU A 145 -2.08 -5.54 -1.25
CA LEU A 145 -2.13 -5.29 -2.70
C LEU A 145 -0.98 -4.43 -3.24
N ASN A 146 -0.35 -3.60 -2.41
CA ASN A 146 0.64 -2.61 -2.87
C ASN A 146 1.95 -3.24 -3.39
N THR A 147 2.79 -2.40 -3.98
CA THR A 147 4.16 -2.71 -4.45
C THR A 147 5.21 -2.74 -3.31
N MET A 148 4.78 -2.90 -2.06
CA MET A 148 5.59 -3.03 -0.84
C MET A 148 6.61 -1.92 -0.56
N LEU A 149 6.66 -0.82 -1.33
CA LEU A 149 7.65 0.24 -1.17
C LEU A 149 7.67 0.79 0.27
N TYR A 150 8.86 1.02 0.82
CA TYR A 150 9.08 1.66 2.11
C TYR A 150 9.74 3.04 1.90
N ILE A 151 8.92 4.07 1.96
CA ILE A 151 9.32 5.48 1.79
C ILE A 151 8.63 6.30 2.88
N ARG A 152 9.41 7.17 3.53
CA ARG A 152 8.92 8.21 4.46
C ARG A 152 8.76 9.52 3.71
N GLY A 153 7.81 10.35 4.14
CA GLY A 153 7.69 11.75 3.71
C GLY A 153 8.93 12.57 4.10
N ASN A 154 9.07 13.74 3.51
CA ASN A 154 10.17 14.65 3.81
C ASN A 154 10.05 15.21 5.23
N ARG A 155 11.15 15.61 5.87
CA ARG A 155 11.13 16.36 7.14
C ARG A 155 10.16 17.55 7.08
N ARG A 156 10.30 18.38 6.05
CA ARG A 156 9.47 19.57 5.80
C ARG A 156 7.98 19.27 5.81
N ASP A 157 7.59 18.09 5.32
CA ASP A 157 6.19 17.68 5.30
C ASP A 157 5.66 17.56 6.74
N PHE A 158 6.32 16.81 7.61
CA PHE A 158 5.88 16.67 9.01
C PHE A 158 5.94 18.00 9.78
N ASP A 159 7.03 18.74 9.63
CA ASP A 159 7.21 20.07 10.25
C ASP A 159 6.10 21.06 9.83
N GLN A 160 5.55 20.92 8.61
CA GLN A 160 4.47 21.78 8.12
C GLN A 160 3.07 21.37 8.65
N TRP A 161 2.81 20.13 9.08
CA TRP A 161 1.58 19.84 9.84
C TRP A 161 1.58 20.55 11.19
N GLU A 162 2.74 20.62 11.84
CA GLU A 162 2.89 21.28 13.12
C GLU A 162 2.65 22.80 12.99
N SER A 163 3.23 23.45 11.97
CA SER A 163 2.94 24.87 11.70
C SER A 163 1.48 25.15 11.35
N PHE A 164 0.73 24.15 10.86
CA PHE A 164 -0.72 24.27 10.62
C PHE A 164 -1.57 24.13 11.90
N GLY A 165 -0.96 24.22 13.08
CA GLY A 165 -1.66 24.12 14.36
C GLY A 165 -1.94 22.69 14.80
N ASN A 166 -1.16 21.70 14.33
CA ASN A 166 -1.23 20.31 14.78
C ASN A 166 0.01 19.99 15.66
N PRO A 167 0.04 20.45 16.93
CA PRO A 167 1.21 20.29 17.78
C PRO A 167 1.50 18.81 18.06
N GLY A 168 2.76 18.44 17.90
CA GLY A 168 3.28 17.10 18.00
C GLY A 168 3.38 16.33 16.69
N TRP A 169 3.22 16.98 15.53
CA TRP A 169 3.28 16.30 14.24
C TRP A 169 4.54 16.59 13.42
N GLY A 170 5.45 17.45 13.93
CA GLY A 170 6.77 17.69 13.38
C GLY A 170 7.65 16.44 13.31
N TYR A 171 8.66 16.45 12.44
CA TYR A 171 9.43 15.27 12.04
C TYR A 171 10.09 14.57 13.24
N ASP A 172 10.70 15.32 14.14
CA ASP A 172 11.38 14.75 15.32
C ASP A 172 10.41 14.13 16.34
N ASP A 173 9.13 14.54 16.31
CA ASP A 173 8.07 14.03 17.17
C ASP A 173 7.34 12.80 16.55
N VAL A 174 7.53 12.55 15.25
CA VAL A 174 7.06 11.32 14.54
C VAL A 174 8.16 10.29 14.24
N LEU A 175 9.42 10.70 14.09
CA LEU A 175 10.57 9.81 13.81
C LEU A 175 10.69 8.64 14.82
N PRO A 176 10.48 8.82 16.15
CA PRO A 176 10.46 7.72 17.11
C PRO A 176 9.42 6.63 16.79
N TYR A 177 8.31 7.00 16.15
CA TYR A 177 7.23 6.07 15.79
C TYR A 177 7.50 5.36 14.46
N PHE A 178 8.16 6.01 13.48
CA PHE A 178 8.69 5.31 12.31
C PHE A 178 9.71 4.24 12.73
N LYS A 179 10.59 4.57 13.68
CA LYS A 179 11.55 3.64 14.28
C LYS A 179 10.87 2.55 15.11
N LYS A 180 9.83 2.85 15.92
CA LYS A 180 9.04 1.83 16.64
C LYS A 180 8.28 0.87 15.71
N SER A 181 8.01 1.29 14.48
CA SER A 181 7.35 0.47 13.46
C SER A 181 8.33 -0.42 12.68
N GLN A 182 9.47 0.15 12.28
CA GLN A 182 10.46 -0.46 11.39
C GLN A 182 11.38 -1.50 12.06
N ASP A 183 11.62 -2.58 11.35
CA ASP A 183 12.70 -3.55 11.57
C ASP A 183 13.58 -3.60 10.30
N GLN A 184 14.61 -2.76 10.24
CA GLN A 184 15.50 -2.56 9.09
C GLN A 184 16.52 -3.70 8.99
N ARG A 185 16.42 -4.53 7.95
CA ARG A 185 17.31 -5.68 7.73
C ARG A 185 18.54 -5.37 6.88
N ASN A 186 18.52 -4.28 6.13
CA ASN A 186 19.63 -3.87 5.27
C ASN A 186 20.84 -3.40 6.12
N PRO A 187 21.96 -4.15 6.19
CA PRO A 187 23.01 -3.87 7.18
C PRO A 187 23.75 -2.54 6.98
N TYR A 188 23.75 -2.01 5.76
CA TYR A 188 24.33 -0.70 5.44
C TYR A 188 23.47 0.47 5.94
N LEU A 189 22.15 0.29 6.07
CA LEU A 189 21.21 1.26 6.64
C LEU A 189 21.04 1.06 8.15
N ALA A 190 20.95 -0.19 8.60
CA ALA A 190 20.73 -0.57 10.00
C ALA A 190 21.75 0.02 10.99
N ARG A 191 22.98 0.32 10.52
CA ARG A 191 24.03 1.03 11.26
C ARG A 191 23.65 2.47 11.64
N ASN A 192 22.78 3.13 10.86
CA ASN A 192 22.34 4.50 11.12
C ASN A 192 21.17 4.52 12.13
N THR A 193 21.50 4.31 13.40
CA THR A 193 20.56 4.27 14.52
C THR A 193 19.88 5.63 14.82
N LYS A 194 20.31 6.73 14.18
CA LYS A 194 19.58 8.01 14.19
C LYS A 194 18.22 7.85 13.50
N TYR A 195 18.21 7.27 12.30
CA TYR A 195 17.00 7.17 11.45
C TYR A 195 16.33 5.78 11.45
N HIS A 196 17.03 4.70 11.76
CA HIS A 196 16.48 3.34 11.71
C HIS A 196 16.38 2.65 13.07
N SER A 197 15.62 1.54 13.08
CA SER A 197 15.56 0.54 14.15
C SER A 197 15.62 -0.85 13.52
N THR A 198 16.15 -1.83 14.24
CA THR A 198 16.45 -3.20 13.77
C THR A 198 16.68 -4.12 14.96
N ASP A 199 16.59 -5.44 14.80
CA ASP A 199 17.20 -6.36 15.77
C ASP A 199 18.67 -6.72 15.47
N ILE A 200 19.18 -6.42 14.27
CA ILE A 200 20.49 -6.87 13.78
C ILE A 200 21.67 -6.24 14.54
N THR A 201 21.53 -5.02 15.06
CA THR A 201 22.63 -4.32 15.75
C THR A 201 23.03 -4.95 17.08
N GLY A 202 22.22 -5.84 17.65
CA GLY A 202 22.59 -6.59 18.85
C GLY A 202 22.89 -5.72 20.08
N ASP A 203 22.31 -4.52 20.19
CA ASP A 203 22.54 -3.64 21.34
C ASP A 203 21.72 -4.10 22.58
N VAL A 204 22.19 -5.20 23.17
CA VAL A 204 21.61 -5.88 24.33
C VAL A 204 21.53 -4.98 25.57
N LYS A 205 22.15 -3.79 25.57
CA LYS A 205 22.11 -2.84 26.70
C LYS A 205 20.70 -2.30 27.00
N SER A 206 19.76 -2.40 26.06
CA SER A 206 18.32 -2.12 26.32
C SER A 206 17.47 -3.38 26.59
N THR A 207 18.04 -4.58 26.45
CA THR A 207 17.31 -5.87 26.42
C THR A 207 17.58 -6.72 27.68
N ILE A 208 17.73 -6.08 28.84
CA ILE A 208 17.94 -6.76 30.13
C ILE A 208 16.59 -7.17 30.75
N GLN A 209 16.06 -8.33 30.35
CA GLN A 209 15.37 -9.28 31.26
C GLN A 209 15.21 -10.67 30.61
N PHE A 210 16.17 -11.57 30.85
CA PHE A 210 16.40 -12.77 30.02
C PHE A 210 15.33 -13.90 30.11
N TYR A 211 14.20 -13.73 30.79
CA TYR A 211 13.21 -14.80 31.01
C TYR A 211 11.76 -14.31 30.97
N LYS A 212 11.29 -13.77 29.82
CA LYS A 212 9.88 -13.80 29.34
C LYS A 212 9.72 -13.06 27.99
N LYS A 213 8.89 -13.63 27.10
CA LYS A 213 8.50 -13.15 25.75
C LYS A 213 9.64 -13.03 24.72
N GLN A 214 9.31 -13.34 23.47
CA GLN A 214 10.08 -12.84 22.33
C GLN A 214 9.84 -11.33 22.20
N VAL A 215 10.90 -10.54 22.36
CA VAL A 215 10.90 -9.10 22.11
C VAL A 215 11.91 -8.85 21.00
N PHE A 216 11.41 -8.51 19.81
CA PHE A 216 12.24 -8.02 18.72
C PHE A 216 12.85 -6.67 19.15
N ALA A 217 14.15 -6.46 18.91
CA ALA A 217 14.76 -5.14 19.11
C ALA A 217 14.44 -4.17 17.95
N GLY A 218 14.06 -4.71 16.79
CA GLY A 218 13.35 -3.99 15.72
C GLY A 218 11.84 -3.93 15.94
N GLY A 219 11.15 -3.12 15.13
CA GLY A 219 9.69 -3.03 15.13
C GLY A 219 8.98 -4.25 14.52
N TYR A 220 7.65 -4.15 14.37
CA TYR A 220 6.83 -5.24 13.83
C TYR A 220 6.87 -5.35 12.30
N LEU A 221 7.14 -4.25 11.60
CA LEU A 221 7.16 -4.15 10.14
C LEU A 221 8.60 -4.29 9.64
N THR A 222 8.96 -5.47 9.15
CA THR A 222 10.28 -5.73 8.58
C THR A 222 10.44 -4.96 7.26
N VAL A 223 11.63 -4.39 7.08
CA VAL A 223 12.04 -3.65 5.88
C VAL A 223 13.35 -4.23 5.38
N GLU A 224 13.40 -4.63 4.12
CA GLU A 224 14.56 -5.26 3.49
C GLU A 224 14.60 -4.93 1.99
N ASP A 225 15.78 -5.03 1.38
CA ASP A 225 15.94 -4.98 -0.07
C ASP A 225 15.40 -6.25 -0.73
N SER A 226 14.87 -6.13 -1.96
CA SER A 226 14.58 -7.31 -2.76
C SER A 226 15.88 -8.08 -3.09
N SER A 227 15.82 -9.40 -2.93
CA SER A 227 16.90 -10.35 -3.22
C SER A 227 17.16 -10.55 -4.72
N TYR A 228 16.34 -9.96 -5.59
CA TYR A 228 16.53 -9.94 -7.04
C TYR A 228 16.51 -8.51 -7.57
N LYS A 229 17.48 -8.19 -8.42
CA LYS A 229 17.54 -6.99 -9.25
C LYS A 229 18.07 -7.39 -10.64
N THR A 230 17.58 -6.73 -11.68
CA THR A 230 18.06 -6.82 -13.07
C THR A 230 19.45 -6.20 -13.22
N SER A 231 20.07 -6.40 -14.38
CA SER A 231 21.29 -5.71 -14.76
C SER A 231 21.11 -4.21 -15.05
N LEU A 232 19.88 -3.71 -15.19
CA LEU A 232 19.61 -2.27 -15.37
C LEU A 232 19.72 -1.49 -14.06
N ALA A 233 19.38 -2.11 -12.92
CA ALA A 233 19.41 -1.48 -11.59
C ALA A 233 20.72 -0.71 -11.26
N PRO A 234 21.94 -1.27 -11.43
CA PRO A 234 23.18 -0.51 -11.21
C PRO A 234 23.44 0.56 -12.29
N VAL A 235 22.90 0.40 -13.51
CA VAL A 235 23.04 1.37 -14.60
C VAL A 235 22.19 2.61 -14.35
N TYR A 236 20.99 2.46 -13.77
CA TYR A 236 20.19 3.60 -13.31
C TYR A 236 20.93 4.43 -12.23
N LEU A 237 21.65 3.78 -11.30
CA LEU A 237 22.49 4.49 -10.32
C LEU A 237 23.63 5.26 -10.99
N GLN A 238 24.18 4.76 -12.09
CA GLN A 238 25.24 5.46 -12.82
C GLN A 238 24.68 6.61 -13.67
N ALA A 239 23.50 6.45 -14.28
CA ALA A 239 22.76 7.53 -14.94
C ALA A 239 22.45 8.69 -13.98
N ALA A 240 21.99 8.39 -12.76
CA ALA A 240 21.77 9.39 -11.72
C ALA A 240 23.04 10.18 -11.37
N LYS A 241 24.20 9.50 -11.27
CA LYS A 241 25.51 10.15 -11.05
C LYS A 241 25.99 10.97 -12.26
N GLU A 242 25.74 10.51 -13.48
CA GLU A 242 26.07 11.27 -14.70
C GLU A 242 25.28 12.59 -14.78
N LEU A 243 24.08 12.64 -14.19
CA LEU A 243 23.31 13.88 -13.98
C LEU A 243 23.64 14.62 -12.67
N GLY A 244 24.72 14.27 -11.97
CA GLY A 244 25.18 14.94 -10.75
C GLY A 244 24.42 14.61 -9.46
N TYR A 245 23.47 13.67 -9.49
CA TYR A 245 22.71 13.30 -8.28
C TYR A 245 23.49 12.34 -7.38
N ASN A 246 23.50 12.65 -6.08
CA ASN A 246 24.08 11.79 -5.06
C ASN A 246 23.21 10.56 -4.79
N ILE A 247 23.85 9.41 -4.67
CA ILE A 247 23.23 8.16 -4.20
C ILE A 247 23.24 8.14 -2.67
N ARG A 248 22.08 7.94 -2.03
CA ARG A 248 21.92 8.10 -0.57
C ARG A 248 20.79 7.25 0.01
N ASP A 249 20.58 7.32 1.32
CA ASP A 249 19.35 6.81 1.95
C ASP A 249 18.25 7.87 1.96
N ILE A 250 17.24 7.68 1.11
CA ILE A 250 16.05 8.54 0.99
C ILE A 250 15.13 8.50 2.22
N ASN A 251 15.35 7.58 3.17
CA ASN A 251 14.64 7.50 4.45
C ASN A 251 15.41 8.13 5.63
N GLY A 252 16.58 8.71 5.35
CA GLY A 252 17.56 9.20 6.33
C GLY A 252 17.53 10.72 6.53
N GLU A 253 18.70 11.36 6.45
CA GLU A 253 18.87 12.78 6.78
C GLU A 253 18.48 13.76 5.66
N LYS A 254 18.65 13.34 4.40
CA LYS A 254 18.30 14.15 3.22
C LYS A 254 17.72 13.27 2.12
N GLN A 255 16.65 13.72 1.48
CA GLN A 255 15.86 12.95 0.53
C GLN A 255 16.27 13.15 -0.93
N THR A 256 16.64 14.37 -1.35
CA THR A 256 16.89 14.70 -2.78
C THR A 256 18.05 13.91 -3.36
N GLY A 257 17.85 13.13 -4.42
CA GLY A 257 18.84 12.17 -4.94
C GLY A 257 18.23 10.80 -5.20
N PHE A 258 19.06 9.78 -5.41
CA PHE A 258 18.60 8.45 -5.85
C PHE A 258 18.99 7.32 -4.90
N ALA A 259 18.19 6.26 -4.88
CA ALA A 259 18.40 5.06 -4.07
C ALA A 259 17.73 3.83 -4.69
N PHE A 260 18.20 2.63 -4.36
CA PHE A 260 17.39 1.42 -4.55
C PHE A 260 16.14 1.49 -3.64
N PHE A 261 15.00 0.98 -4.13
CA PHE A 261 13.82 0.85 -3.30
C PHE A 261 14.06 -0.13 -2.14
N GLN A 262 13.70 0.32 -0.93
CA GLN A 262 13.53 -0.53 0.25
C GLN A 262 12.08 -1.05 0.26
N TYR A 263 11.85 -2.27 0.76
CA TYR A 263 10.52 -2.90 0.75
C TYR A 263 10.07 -3.39 2.12
N THR A 264 8.76 -3.33 2.39
CA THR A 264 8.10 -4.05 3.48
C THR A 264 8.02 -5.54 3.14
N MET A 265 9.16 -6.21 3.15
CA MET A 265 9.31 -7.64 2.96
C MET A 265 9.88 -8.30 4.22
N ARG A 266 9.76 -9.62 4.31
CA ARG A 266 10.41 -10.45 5.32
C ARG A 266 10.82 -11.76 4.66
N ARG A 267 12.12 -12.04 4.56
CA ARG A 267 12.68 -13.23 3.88
C ARG A 267 12.21 -13.33 2.41
N ALA A 268 12.24 -12.20 1.70
CA ALA A 268 11.81 -11.98 0.33
C ALA A 268 10.32 -12.28 0.02
N THR A 269 9.47 -12.26 1.06
CA THR A 269 8.01 -12.37 0.96
C THR A 269 7.35 -11.08 1.46
N ARG A 270 6.15 -10.73 0.98
CA ARG A 270 5.41 -9.54 1.45
C ARG A 270 5.21 -9.53 2.97
N CYS A 271 5.66 -8.48 3.65
CA CYS A 271 5.33 -8.20 5.05
C CYS A 271 4.14 -7.23 5.13
N SER A 272 2.92 -7.77 4.97
CA SER A 272 1.68 -7.00 5.13
C SER A 272 1.48 -6.55 6.57
N THR A 273 0.58 -5.59 6.82
CA THR A 273 0.28 -5.13 8.18
C THR A 273 -0.48 -6.19 8.99
N ALA A 274 -1.18 -7.12 8.32
CA ALA A 274 -1.74 -8.30 8.96
C ALA A 274 -0.63 -9.21 9.51
N LYS A 275 0.41 -9.51 8.73
CA LYS A 275 1.57 -10.32 9.18
C LYS A 275 2.42 -9.62 10.23
N ALA A 276 2.62 -8.31 10.08
CA ALA A 276 3.40 -7.53 11.01
C ALA A 276 2.70 -7.36 12.37
N PHE A 277 1.40 -7.01 12.38
CA PHE A 277 0.72 -6.55 13.60
C PHE A 277 -0.40 -7.47 14.10
N ILE A 278 -1.15 -8.18 13.24
CA ILE A 278 -2.30 -9.00 13.66
C ILE A 278 -1.92 -10.47 13.92
N ARG A 279 -1.14 -11.11 13.04
CA ARG A 279 -0.69 -12.50 13.25
C ARG A 279 0.04 -12.71 14.59
N PRO A 280 0.96 -11.82 15.04
CA PRO A 280 1.64 -11.99 16.33
C PRO A 280 0.76 -11.80 17.58
N ILE A 281 -0.49 -11.34 17.43
CA ILE A 281 -1.41 -11.11 18.56
C ILE A 281 -2.57 -12.12 18.62
N GLN A 282 -2.65 -13.07 17.69
CA GLN A 282 -3.81 -13.94 17.52
C GLN A 282 -4.20 -14.80 18.74
N PHE A 283 -3.29 -14.96 19.69
CA PHE A 283 -3.50 -15.70 20.95
C PHE A 283 -3.77 -14.78 22.16
N ARG A 284 -3.89 -13.46 21.98
CA ARG A 284 -4.29 -12.53 23.05
C ARG A 284 -5.78 -12.70 23.33
N LYS A 285 -6.14 -13.16 24.53
CA LYS A 285 -7.53 -13.43 24.95
C LYS A 285 -8.47 -12.21 24.87
N ASN A 286 -7.93 -11.00 24.81
CA ASN A 286 -8.65 -9.73 24.71
C ASN A 286 -8.69 -9.15 23.28
N PHE A 287 -8.16 -9.87 22.29
CA PHE A 287 -8.27 -9.54 20.87
C PHE A 287 -9.34 -10.41 20.19
N HIS A 288 -10.34 -9.79 19.56
CA HIS A 288 -11.37 -10.48 18.80
C HIS A 288 -11.39 -9.96 17.35
N LEU A 289 -11.30 -10.87 16.38
CA LEU A 289 -11.34 -10.58 14.95
C LEU A 289 -12.70 -11.02 14.36
N SER A 290 -13.33 -10.14 13.59
CA SER A 290 -14.46 -10.49 12.72
C SER A 290 -14.17 -10.10 11.27
N LEU A 291 -14.17 -11.10 10.40
CA LEU A 291 -14.03 -10.93 8.94
C LEU A 291 -15.40 -10.97 8.26
N TRP A 292 -15.44 -10.57 6.99
CA TRP A 292 -16.66 -10.41 6.18
C TRP A 292 -17.76 -9.60 6.90
N SER A 293 -17.33 -8.59 7.66
CA SER A 293 -18.13 -7.74 8.53
C SER A 293 -18.10 -6.31 7.98
N HIS A 294 -19.04 -5.98 7.10
CA HIS A 294 -19.11 -4.67 6.46
C HIS A 294 -19.86 -3.68 7.36
N VAL A 295 -19.12 -2.78 8.02
CA VAL A 295 -19.71 -1.74 8.89
C VAL A 295 -20.52 -0.75 8.06
N THR A 296 -21.79 -0.61 8.41
CA THR A 296 -22.78 0.18 7.66
C THR A 296 -23.09 1.52 8.32
N ARG A 297 -23.01 1.59 9.66
CA ARG A 297 -23.32 2.79 10.45
C ARG A 297 -22.59 2.78 11.79
N VAL A 298 -22.09 3.94 12.22
CA VAL A 298 -21.64 4.19 13.58
C VAL A 298 -22.84 4.64 14.40
N LEU A 299 -23.05 4.05 15.58
CA LEU A 299 -24.12 4.43 16.48
C LEU A 299 -23.66 5.59 17.37
N ILE A 300 -24.30 6.75 17.22
CA ILE A 300 -23.94 8.01 17.86
C ILE A 300 -25.19 8.60 18.52
N ASP A 301 -25.08 8.93 19.80
CA ASP A 301 -26.17 9.56 20.55
C ASP A 301 -26.37 11.02 20.09
N PRO A 302 -27.57 11.41 19.61
CA PRO A 302 -27.78 12.75 19.03
C PRO A 302 -27.60 13.92 20.00
N SER A 303 -27.74 13.68 21.31
CA SER A 303 -27.74 14.73 22.35
C SER A 303 -26.33 15.01 22.90
N THR A 304 -25.57 13.94 23.16
CA THR A 304 -24.23 13.98 23.74
C THR A 304 -23.13 13.99 22.67
N LYS A 305 -23.48 13.66 21.41
CA LYS A 305 -22.60 13.34 20.29
C LYS A 305 -21.65 12.15 20.56
N LYS A 306 -21.96 11.32 21.57
CA LYS A 306 -21.12 10.17 21.94
C LYS A 306 -21.32 9.01 20.97
N ALA A 307 -20.25 8.53 20.33
CA ALA A 307 -20.26 7.22 19.68
C ALA A 307 -20.30 6.10 20.75
N TYR A 308 -21.23 5.16 20.60
CA TYR A 308 -21.51 4.11 21.59
C TYR A 308 -21.58 2.69 21.00
N GLY A 309 -21.47 2.53 19.68
CA GLY A 309 -21.45 1.23 19.02
C GLY A 309 -21.36 1.33 17.50
N VAL A 310 -21.56 0.19 16.83
CA VAL A 310 -21.60 0.07 15.37
C VAL A 310 -22.66 -0.94 14.94
N GLU A 311 -23.18 -0.74 13.73
CA GLU A 311 -23.94 -1.74 12.98
C GLU A 311 -23.11 -2.21 11.78
N PHE A 312 -23.21 -3.50 11.48
CA PHE A 312 -22.50 -4.11 10.35
C PHE A 312 -23.27 -5.28 9.75
N ILE A 313 -23.09 -5.50 8.45
CA ILE A 313 -23.60 -6.68 7.76
C ILE A 313 -22.55 -7.79 7.84
N ARG A 314 -22.97 -8.96 8.33
CA ARG A 314 -22.17 -10.19 8.42
C ARG A 314 -23.06 -11.39 8.13
N ASN A 315 -22.58 -12.33 7.31
CA ASN A 315 -23.34 -13.54 6.92
C ASN A 315 -24.77 -13.24 6.39
N GLY A 316 -24.97 -12.10 5.73
CA GLY A 316 -26.27 -11.64 5.24
C GLY A 316 -27.24 -11.08 6.30
N ARG A 317 -26.79 -10.90 7.55
CA ARG A 317 -27.56 -10.35 8.67
C ARG A 317 -26.95 -9.03 9.15
N VAL A 318 -27.78 -8.16 9.72
CA VAL A 318 -27.29 -6.99 10.47
C VAL A 318 -26.98 -7.42 11.90
N GLU A 319 -25.78 -7.13 12.36
CA GLU A 319 -25.32 -7.32 13.74
C GLU A 319 -25.00 -5.94 14.37
N THR A 320 -25.13 -5.83 15.69
CA THR A 320 -24.85 -4.60 16.45
C THR A 320 -23.94 -4.92 17.64
N VAL A 321 -22.89 -4.12 17.82
CA VAL A 321 -21.94 -4.27 18.94
C VAL A 321 -21.61 -2.91 19.55
N PHE A 322 -21.54 -2.84 20.88
CA PHE A 322 -21.37 -1.60 21.64
C PHE A 322 -19.93 -1.35 22.10
N ALA A 323 -19.58 -0.08 22.33
CA ALA A 323 -18.24 0.37 22.71
C ALA A 323 -18.26 1.21 24.01
N LYS A 324 -17.57 0.74 25.04
CA LYS A 324 -17.45 1.43 26.34
C LYS A 324 -16.69 2.76 26.20
N LYS A 325 -15.54 2.72 25.52
CA LYS A 325 -14.57 3.83 25.46
C LYS A 325 -14.65 4.58 24.12
N GLU A 326 -14.07 4.03 23.06
CA GLU A 326 -13.98 4.69 21.75
C GLU A 326 -14.30 3.75 20.58
N VAL A 327 -15.01 4.26 19.58
CA VAL A 327 -15.10 3.67 18.23
C VAL A 327 -14.01 4.30 17.36
N ILE A 328 -13.28 3.50 16.60
CA ILE A 328 -12.11 3.92 15.84
C ILE A 328 -12.29 3.56 14.36
N LEU A 329 -12.37 4.57 13.48
CA LEU A 329 -12.47 4.38 12.04
C LEU A 329 -11.08 4.23 11.42
N SER A 330 -10.84 3.17 10.66
CA SER A 330 -9.61 2.89 9.93
C SER A 330 -9.90 2.31 8.53
N ALA A 331 -11.05 2.66 7.96
CA ALA A 331 -11.58 2.10 6.72
C ALA A 331 -10.88 2.65 5.45
N GLY A 332 -10.15 3.76 5.56
CA GLY A 332 -9.40 4.38 4.48
C GLY A 332 -10.22 5.41 3.68
N ALA A 333 -9.49 6.26 2.92
CA ALA A 333 -9.92 7.57 2.42
C ALA A 333 -11.02 7.58 1.32
N ILE A 334 -11.84 6.53 1.26
CA ILE A 334 -13.08 6.43 0.48
C ILE A 334 -14.20 5.97 1.43
N ASN A 335 -13.95 4.89 2.16
CA ASN A 335 -14.91 4.23 3.03
C ASN A 335 -15.13 4.98 4.37
N THR A 336 -14.11 5.65 4.92
CA THR A 336 -14.24 6.47 6.13
C THR A 336 -15.21 7.65 5.93
N PRO A 337 -15.02 8.56 4.94
CA PRO A 337 -15.97 9.66 4.73
C PRO A 337 -17.37 9.16 4.34
N GLN A 338 -17.47 8.06 3.58
CA GLN A 338 -18.74 7.39 3.30
C GLN A 338 -19.45 6.94 4.59
N LEU A 339 -18.76 6.21 5.46
CA LEU A 339 -19.33 5.70 6.71
C LEU A 339 -19.71 6.83 7.68
N LEU A 340 -18.93 7.92 7.71
CA LEU A 340 -19.26 9.12 8.48
C LEU A 340 -20.56 9.76 7.97
N MET A 341 -20.69 9.99 6.66
CA MET A 341 -21.91 10.56 6.08
C MET A 341 -23.14 9.67 6.33
N LEU A 342 -23.01 8.34 6.17
CA LEU A 342 -24.07 7.38 6.50
C LEU A 342 -24.41 7.32 8.00
N SER A 343 -23.55 7.87 8.87
CA SER A 343 -23.77 8.00 10.32
C SER A 343 -24.23 9.41 10.72
N GLY A 344 -24.63 10.26 9.77
CA GLY A 344 -25.10 11.62 10.02
C GLY A 344 -23.98 12.64 10.28
N ILE A 345 -22.74 12.35 9.86
CA ILE A 345 -21.57 13.23 9.99
C ILE A 345 -21.12 13.68 8.60
N GLY A 346 -21.26 14.96 8.29
CA GLY A 346 -20.86 15.52 7.00
C GLY A 346 -21.47 16.89 6.73
N ALA A 347 -21.31 17.40 5.51
CA ALA A 347 -21.95 18.64 5.08
C ALA A 347 -23.48 18.50 5.16
N ARG A 348 -24.13 19.35 5.99
CA ARG A 348 -25.58 19.37 6.21
C ARG A 348 -26.41 19.12 4.97
N ASP A 349 -26.27 20.00 3.98
CA ASP A 349 -27.17 20.06 2.82
C ASP A 349 -27.19 18.74 2.05
N HIS A 350 -26.04 18.06 1.94
CA HIS A 350 -25.90 16.78 1.25
C HIS A 350 -26.44 15.59 2.05
N LEU A 351 -26.48 15.69 3.39
CA LEU A 351 -27.15 14.69 4.23
C LEU A 351 -28.67 14.87 4.18
N GLU A 352 -29.14 16.12 4.24
CA GLU A 352 -30.57 16.47 4.17
C GLU A 352 -31.15 16.15 2.77
N GLU A 353 -30.41 16.41 1.69
CA GLU A 353 -30.68 15.96 0.30
C GLU A 353 -30.99 14.46 0.21
N LEU A 354 -30.25 13.62 0.95
CA LEU A 354 -30.39 12.16 0.94
C LEU A 354 -31.34 11.63 2.03
N GLY A 355 -31.96 12.51 2.82
CA GLY A 355 -32.83 12.15 3.94
C GLY A 355 -32.09 11.42 5.07
N ILE A 356 -30.84 11.79 5.34
CA ILE A 356 -30.01 11.27 6.42
C ILE A 356 -30.04 12.27 7.59
N PRO A 357 -30.44 11.87 8.81
CA PRO A 357 -30.47 12.77 9.96
C PRO A 357 -29.07 13.33 10.30
N VAL A 358 -28.94 14.66 10.31
CA VAL A 358 -27.69 15.35 10.65
C VAL A 358 -27.41 15.24 12.14
N ILE A 359 -26.47 14.37 12.52
CA ILE A 359 -25.95 14.26 13.88
C ILE A 359 -24.97 15.40 14.16
N GLN A 360 -24.06 15.70 13.22
CA GLN A 360 -23.16 16.84 13.32
C GLN A 360 -22.77 17.33 11.93
N ASP A 361 -22.93 18.63 11.71
CA ASP A 361 -22.50 19.32 10.50
C ASP A 361 -20.97 19.39 10.48
N SER A 362 -20.36 18.94 9.39
CA SER A 362 -18.91 18.83 9.22
C SER A 362 -18.58 18.86 7.72
N PRO A 363 -18.52 20.06 7.11
CA PRO A 363 -18.38 20.20 5.66
C PRO A 363 -17.05 19.69 5.11
N GLY A 364 -16.03 19.49 5.95
CA GLY A 364 -14.75 18.86 5.56
C GLY A 364 -14.84 17.37 5.24
N VAL A 365 -15.90 16.65 5.62
CA VAL A 365 -16.01 15.19 5.41
C VAL A 365 -16.07 14.87 3.92
N GLY A 366 -15.14 14.05 3.46
CA GLY A 366 -15.00 13.68 2.05
C GLY A 366 -14.33 14.74 1.17
N GLN A 367 -14.07 15.95 1.69
CA GLN A 367 -13.40 17.02 0.95
C GLN A 367 -11.88 16.90 1.01
N ASN A 368 -11.17 17.76 0.27
CA ASN A 368 -9.70 17.87 0.33
C ASN A 368 -8.98 16.54 0.00
N LEU A 369 -9.62 15.66 -0.78
CA LEU A 369 -9.05 14.39 -1.25
C LEU A 369 -7.79 14.68 -2.08
N GLN A 370 -6.71 14.01 -1.70
CA GLN A 370 -5.40 14.15 -2.33
C GLN A 370 -4.81 12.78 -2.63
N ASP A 371 -4.09 12.70 -3.74
CA ASP A 371 -3.41 11.51 -4.23
C ASP A 371 -2.18 11.94 -5.01
N HIS A 372 -1.19 11.06 -5.15
CA HIS A 372 -0.08 11.28 -6.06
C HIS A 372 -0.46 10.81 -7.46
N ILE A 373 -0.24 11.69 -8.44
CA ILE A 373 -0.34 11.37 -9.85
C ILE A 373 1.03 11.41 -10.51
N GLY A 374 1.21 10.56 -11.50
CA GLY A 374 2.35 10.55 -12.40
C GLY A 374 1.91 10.27 -13.83
N PHE A 375 2.89 10.22 -14.74
CA PHE A 375 2.67 9.81 -16.12
C PHE A 375 3.22 8.40 -16.33
N GLY A 376 2.32 7.44 -16.60
CA GLY A 376 2.70 6.03 -16.77
C GLY A 376 3.31 5.70 -18.14
N GLY A 377 3.26 6.64 -19.08
CA GLY A 377 3.43 6.39 -20.50
C GLY A 377 4.86 6.32 -21.06
N LEU A 378 5.89 6.59 -20.25
CA LEU A 378 7.28 6.71 -20.71
C LEU A 378 8.00 5.36 -20.81
N VAL A 379 7.71 4.61 -21.87
CA VAL A 379 8.47 3.42 -22.23
C VAL A 379 9.76 3.81 -22.96
N PHE A 380 10.89 3.26 -22.51
CA PHE A 380 12.19 3.39 -23.15
C PHE A 380 12.64 2.00 -23.61
N LEU A 381 12.84 1.80 -24.91
CA LEU A 381 13.35 0.56 -25.48
C LEU A 381 14.85 0.42 -25.22
N VAL A 382 15.34 -0.80 -25.00
CA VAL A 382 16.77 -1.15 -24.92
C VAL A 382 17.02 -2.39 -25.80
N ASP A 383 18.27 -2.60 -26.24
CA ASP A 383 18.56 -3.71 -27.15
C ASP A 383 18.88 -5.01 -26.41
N TYR A 384 19.40 -4.91 -25.18
CA TYR A 384 19.78 -6.07 -24.36
C TYR A 384 18.59 -6.68 -23.59
N ASN A 385 18.52 -8.02 -23.56
CA ASN A 385 17.47 -8.78 -22.86
C ASN A 385 17.64 -8.71 -21.32
N THR A 386 17.18 -7.60 -20.75
CA THR A 386 17.42 -7.20 -19.35
C THR A 386 16.13 -6.91 -18.57
N SER A 387 15.00 -6.81 -19.27
CA SER A 387 13.68 -6.48 -18.73
C SER A 387 12.96 -7.67 -18.09
N LEU A 388 12.08 -7.38 -17.14
CA LEU A 388 11.20 -8.35 -16.48
C LEU A 388 9.87 -8.48 -17.23
N LYS A 389 9.78 -9.54 -18.04
CA LYS A 389 8.59 -9.95 -18.82
C LYS A 389 7.77 -10.98 -18.05
N THR A 390 6.47 -11.10 -18.31
CA THR A 390 5.59 -12.05 -17.58
C THR A 390 6.09 -13.51 -17.60
N SER A 391 6.76 -13.94 -18.67
CA SER A 391 7.39 -15.26 -18.78
C SER A 391 8.53 -15.52 -17.77
N ALA A 392 9.18 -14.48 -17.26
CA ALA A 392 10.21 -14.59 -16.21
C ALA A 392 9.63 -15.02 -14.85
N PHE A 393 8.33 -14.78 -14.62
CA PHE A 393 7.63 -15.18 -13.40
C PHE A 393 7.00 -16.58 -13.51
N MET A 394 6.53 -16.95 -14.71
CA MET A 394 5.66 -18.11 -14.93
C MET A 394 6.39 -19.42 -15.31
N ASN A 395 7.68 -19.56 -14.97
CA ASN A 395 8.46 -20.77 -15.25
C ASN A 395 8.79 -21.56 -13.97
N LEU A 396 8.76 -22.90 -14.07
CA LEU A 396 8.91 -23.81 -12.92
C LEU A 396 10.24 -23.62 -12.16
N LYS A 397 11.34 -23.33 -12.86
CA LYS A 397 12.66 -23.09 -12.24
C LYS A 397 12.61 -21.88 -11.30
N THR A 398 12.05 -20.76 -11.75
CA THR A 398 11.89 -19.55 -10.93
C THR A 398 10.92 -19.78 -9.76
N ILE A 399 9.84 -20.54 -9.97
CA ILE A 399 8.89 -20.87 -8.90
C ILE A 399 9.55 -21.74 -7.82
N LEU A 400 10.33 -22.75 -8.19
CA LEU A 400 11.09 -23.58 -7.24
C LEU A 400 12.17 -22.78 -6.51
N GLU A 401 12.93 -21.93 -7.21
CA GLU A 401 13.94 -21.05 -6.61
C GLU A 401 13.33 -20.05 -5.61
N TYR A 402 12.14 -19.53 -5.91
CA TYR A 402 11.39 -18.69 -4.97
C TYR A 402 10.88 -19.47 -3.75
N ILE A 403 10.34 -20.68 -3.94
CA ILE A 403 9.79 -21.51 -2.86
C ILE A 403 10.89 -21.97 -1.91
N ILE A 404 12.00 -22.49 -2.45
CA ILE A 404 13.08 -23.13 -1.69
C ILE A 404 14.09 -22.08 -1.19
N ASN A 405 14.61 -21.25 -2.09
CA ASN A 405 15.77 -20.38 -1.82
C ASN A 405 15.41 -18.91 -1.58
N ARG A 406 14.14 -18.51 -1.77
CA ARG A 406 13.65 -17.12 -1.62
C ARG A 406 14.44 -16.11 -2.47
N LYS A 407 14.69 -16.50 -3.72
CA LYS A 407 15.46 -15.76 -4.74
C LYS A 407 14.74 -15.75 -6.09
N GLY A 408 15.33 -15.04 -7.05
CA GLY A 408 14.86 -14.99 -8.44
C GLY A 408 13.74 -13.98 -8.69
N PRO A 409 13.32 -13.79 -9.96
CA PRO A 409 12.39 -12.73 -10.38
C PRO A 409 11.12 -12.55 -9.53
N LEU A 410 10.57 -13.61 -8.94
CA LEU A 410 9.36 -13.54 -8.12
C LEU A 410 9.52 -12.70 -6.83
N THR A 411 10.76 -12.45 -6.37
CA THR A 411 11.02 -11.56 -5.23
C THR A 411 11.08 -10.07 -5.61
N SER A 412 11.12 -9.75 -6.90
CA SER A 412 11.01 -8.37 -7.39
C SER A 412 9.57 -7.89 -7.25
N SER A 413 9.36 -6.65 -6.80
CA SER A 413 8.03 -6.03 -6.84
C SER A 413 7.74 -5.47 -8.24
N ILE A 414 7.63 -6.37 -9.24
CA ILE A 414 7.28 -6.03 -10.63
C ILE A 414 8.25 -4.98 -11.20
N GLY A 415 9.55 -5.33 -11.17
CA GLY A 415 10.62 -4.58 -11.81
C GLY A 415 10.96 -3.21 -11.23
N LEU A 416 10.19 -2.71 -10.26
CA LEU A 416 10.54 -1.51 -9.49
C LEU A 416 11.92 -1.71 -8.86
N GLU A 417 12.84 -0.77 -9.12
CA GLU A 417 14.25 -0.94 -8.72
C GLU A 417 14.89 0.33 -8.16
N LEU A 418 14.64 1.48 -8.78
CA LEU A 418 15.23 2.76 -8.34
C LEU A 418 14.17 3.82 -8.06
N VAL A 419 14.35 4.51 -6.93
CA VAL A 419 13.66 5.76 -6.62
C VAL A 419 14.62 6.93 -6.86
N GLY A 420 14.11 8.01 -7.43
CA GLY A 420 14.77 9.31 -7.49
C GLY A 420 13.88 10.38 -6.90
N PHE A 421 14.45 11.32 -6.15
CA PHE A 421 13.79 12.52 -5.68
C PHE A 421 14.48 13.74 -6.29
N LEU A 422 13.72 14.56 -7.01
CA LEU A 422 14.21 15.65 -7.84
C LEU A 422 13.44 16.93 -7.52
N SER A 423 14.13 18.06 -7.60
CA SER A 423 13.51 19.39 -7.55
C SER A 423 13.31 19.88 -8.99
N SER A 424 12.07 20.13 -9.38
CA SER A 424 11.73 20.81 -10.64
C SER A 424 12.32 22.23 -10.65
N LYS A 425 12.42 22.87 -11.83
CA LYS A 425 12.80 24.29 -11.94
C LYS A 425 11.85 25.25 -11.22
N ASN A 426 10.70 24.78 -10.73
CA ASN A 426 9.73 25.55 -9.97
C ASN A 426 9.89 25.39 -8.44
N ALA A 427 10.70 24.42 -7.97
CA ALA A 427 11.04 24.23 -6.57
C ALA A 427 12.31 25.00 -6.16
N ASN A 428 12.49 25.24 -4.86
CA ASN A 428 13.71 25.85 -4.33
C ASN A 428 14.88 24.86 -4.41
N GLN A 429 15.86 25.14 -5.27
CA GLN A 429 17.02 24.28 -5.51
C GLN A 429 17.99 24.17 -4.31
N THR A 430 17.88 25.06 -3.31
CA THR A 430 18.74 25.04 -2.12
C THR A 430 18.12 24.35 -0.90
N ASP A 431 16.82 24.04 -0.94
CA ASP A 431 16.13 23.30 0.12
C ASP A 431 16.02 21.80 -0.24
N ASP A 432 16.11 20.93 0.74
CA ASP A 432 15.97 19.48 0.53
C ASP A 432 14.49 19.07 0.50
N TRP A 433 13.69 19.77 -0.29
CA TRP A 433 12.23 19.59 -0.41
C TRP A 433 11.81 19.31 -1.86
N PRO A 434 12.23 18.17 -2.43
CA PRO A 434 11.98 17.81 -3.83
C PRO A 434 10.48 17.65 -4.09
N ASP A 435 10.02 18.09 -5.26
CA ASP A 435 8.60 18.10 -5.67
C ASP A 435 8.26 17.03 -6.72
N ILE A 436 9.27 16.32 -7.25
CA ILE A 436 9.14 15.19 -8.17
C ILE A 436 9.75 13.92 -7.55
N GLU A 437 9.08 12.78 -7.69
CA GLU A 437 9.70 11.45 -7.58
C GLU A 437 9.75 10.76 -8.94
N PHE A 438 10.86 10.10 -9.23
CA PHE A 438 10.97 9.09 -10.28
C PHE A 438 10.81 7.71 -9.67
N MET A 439 9.85 6.96 -10.21
CA MET A 439 9.69 5.54 -9.94
C MET A 439 10.17 4.77 -11.18
N ILE A 440 11.39 4.22 -11.11
CA ILE A 440 12.02 3.51 -12.25
C ILE A 440 11.75 2.01 -12.12
N THR A 441 11.22 1.42 -13.19
CA THR A 441 10.93 -0.01 -13.29
C THR A 441 11.48 -0.65 -14.56
N SER A 442 12.05 -1.84 -14.39
CA SER A 442 12.50 -2.74 -15.46
C SER A 442 11.40 -3.70 -15.93
N ALA A 443 10.15 -3.54 -15.46
CA ALA A 443 8.96 -4.21 -15.98
C ALA A 443 7.99 -3.16 -16.54
N THR A 444 7.64 -3.29 -17.81
CA THR A 444 6.93 -2.27 -18.60
C THR A 444 5.56 -2.76 -19.07
N ILE A 445 4.69 -1.83 -19.48
CA ILE A 445 3.33 -2.13 -19.92
C ILE A 445 3.31 -3.05 -21.15
N ASN A 446 4.28 -2.89 -22.07
CA ASN A 446 4.49 -3.75 -23.23
C ASN A 446 5.21 -5.08 -22.91
N ASN A 447 5.60 -5.34 -21.65
CA ASN A 447 6.22 -6.60 -21.20
C ASN A 447 5.29 -7.41 -20.27
N ALA A 448 4.14 -6.85 -19.90
CA ALA A 448 3.01 -7.52 -19.28
C ALA A 448 1.68 -6.88 -19.77
N PRO A 449 1.24 -7.12 -21.02
CA PRO A 449 0.10 -6.42 -21.64
C PRO A 449 -1.20 -6.49 -20.82
N ASP A 450 -1.39 -7.58 -20.08
CA ASP A 450 -2.54 -7.82 -19.21
C ASP A 450 -2.67 -6.83 -18.05
N ILE A 451 -1.59 -6.12 -17.66
CA ILE A 451 -1.68 -5.04 -16.66
C ILE A 451 -2.27 -3.73 -17.23
N ALA A 452 -2.24 -3.54 -18.56
CA ALA A 452 -2.75 -2.35 -19.22
C ALA A 452 -4.25 -2.17 -18.99
N GLU A 453 -5.02 -3.23 -19.19
CA GLU A 453 -6.42 -3.29 -18.77
C GLU A 453 -6.53 -3.45 -17.24
N THR A 454 -5.92 -4.48 -16.66
CA THR A 454 -6.36 -4.94 -15.32
C THR A 454 -5.91 -4.04 -14.15
N ALA A 455 -4.91 -3.19 -14.35
CA ALA A 455 -4.39 -2.28 -13.33
C ALA A 455 -4.50 -0.80 -13.70
N PHE A 456 -4.23 -0.46 -14.97
CA PHE A 456 -4.32 0.92 -15.46
C PHE A 456 -5.67 1.25 -16.10
N CYS A 457 -6.49 0.24 -16.40
CA CYS A 457 -7.81 0.38 -17.03
C CYS A 457 -7.78 1.11 -18.38
N LEU A 458 -6.69 1.00 -19.16
CA LEU A 458 -6.63 1.53 -20.52
C LEU A 458 -7.68 0.87 -21.44
N THR A 459 -8.11 1.57 -22.48
CA THR A 459 -8.83 0.95 -23.60
C THR A 459 -7.89 0.08 -24.43
N GLU A 460 -8.44 -0.95 -25.04
CA GLU A 460 -7.71 -1.91 -25.89
C GLU A 460 -7.17 -1.19 -27.14
N ASP A 461 -8.03 -0.45 -27.86
CA ASP A 461 -7.67 0.40 -29.00
C ASP A 461 -6.47 1.33 -28.72
N PHE A 462 -6.45 2.01 -27.56
CA PHE A 462 -5.35 2.91 -27.18
C PHE A 462 -4.08 2.13 -26.86
N TYR A 463 -4.20 1.02 -26.15
CA TYR A 463 -3.04 0.19 -25.82
C TYR A 463 -2.39 -0.40 -27.07
N ASP A 464 -3.19 -0.95 -27.99
CA ASP A 464 -2.68 -1.54 -29.23
C ASP A 464 -2.15 -0.46 -30.18
N GLU A 465 -2.83 0.68 -30.35
CA GLU A 465 -2.31 1.75 -31.20
C GLU A 465 -1.00 2.32 -30.63
N VAL A 466 -0.86 2.50 -29.31
CA VAL A 466 0.35 3.10 -28.74
C VAL A 466 1.48 2.10 -28.52
N TYR A 467 1.19 0.87 -28.06
CA TYR A 467 2.19 -0.09 -27.56
C TYR A 467 2.24 -1.43 -28.31
N GLY A 468 1.28 -1.74 -29.20
CA GLY A 468 1.20 -3.02 -29.90
C GLY A 468 2.49 -3.43 -30.62
N ASP A 469 3.08 -2.50 -31.39
CA ASP A 469 4.33 -2.70 -32.16
C ASP A 469 5.57 -3.02 -31.30
N ILE A 470 5.49 -2.85 -29.97
CA ILE A 470 6.61 -3.07 -29.05
C ILE A 470 6.33 -4.12 -27.97
N ILE A 471 5.26 -4.91 -28.12
CA ILE A 471 4.96 -6.04 -27.24
C ILE A 471 6.16 -7.00 -27.16
N ASN A 472 6.55 -7.36 -25.94
CA ASN A 472 7.74 -8.15 -25.58
C ASN A 472 9.11 -7.57 -25.95
N HIS A 473 9.21 -6.36 -26.53
CA HIS A 473 10.51 -5.69 -26.73
C HIS A 473 11.16 -5.32 -25.39
N ASN A 474 12.49 -5.47 -25.29
CA ASN A 474 13.19 -5.11 -24.05
C ASN A 474 13.05 -3.60 -23.81
N SER A 475 12.66 -3.23 -22.60
CA SER A 475 12.37 -1.85 -22.21
C SER A 475 12.45 -1.63 -20.70
N PHE A 476 12.50 -0.35 -20.31
CA PHE A 476 12.24 0.11 -18.95
C PHE A 476 11.25 1.29 -18.97
N ASN A 477 10.72 1.67 -17.82
CA ASN A 477 9.82 2.81 -17.66
C ASN A 477 10.30 3.70 -16.50
N ILE A 478 10.29 5.01 -16.72
CA ILE A 478 10.49 6.01 -15.68
C ILE A 478 9.16 6.73 -15.50
N ILE A 479 8.54 6.52 -14.34
CA ILE A 479 7.28 7.16 -13.98
C ILE A 479 7.62 8.43 -13.18
N PRO A 480 7.57 9.64 -13.77
CA PRO A 480 7.61 10.88 -13.01
C PRO A 480 6.27 11.06 -12.27
N MET A 481 6.35 11.44 -11.00
CA MET A 481 5.24 11.62 -10.08
C MET A 481 5.39 12.96 -9.37
N ILE A 482 4.32 13.77 -9.30
CA ILE A 482 4.32 15.01 -8.51
C ILE A 482 4.03 14.70 -7.04
N LEU A 483 4.76 15.36 -6.14
CA LEU A 483 4.75 15.04 -4.71
C LEU A 483 3.79 15.91 -3.88
N ARG A 484 3.54 17.15 -4.31
CA ARG A 484 2.65 18.09 -3.60
C ARG A 484 1.64 18.72 -4.56
N PRO A 485 0.74 17.90 -5.15
CA PRO A 485 -0.31 18.41 -6.01
C PRO A 485 -1.17 19.43 -5.27
N LYS A 486 -1.63 20.46 -5.98
CA LYS A 486 -2.54 21.51 -5.52
C LYS A 486 -3.99 21.24 -5.89
N SER A 487 -4.26 20.38 -6.87
CA SER A 487 -5.62 19.88 -7.16
C SER A 487 -6.23 19.18 -5.93
N ARG A 488 -7.55 19.32 -5.73
CA ARG A 488 -8.28 18.68 -4.62
C ARG A 488 -9.56 18.02 -5.13
N GLY A 489 -9.65 16.71 -4.95
CA GLY A 489 -10.85 15.92 -5.22
C GLY A 489 -11.84 15.93 -4.06
N TYR A 490 -12.91 15.15 -4.19
CA TYR A 490 -13.84 14.88 -3.10
C TYR A 490 -14.62 13.56 -3.26
N ILE A 491 -15.16 13.09 -2.14
CA ILE A 491 -16.04 11.92 -2.01
C ILE A 491 -17.44 12.42 -1.61
N LYS A 492 -18.49 11.98 -2.30
CA LYS A 492 -19.91 12.20 -1.92
C LYS A 492 -20.64 10.87 -1.81
N LEU A 493 -21.72 10.81 -1.03
CA LEU A 493 -22.63 9.67 -1.10
C LEU A 493 -23.37 9.67 -2.45
N LYS A 494 -23.55 8.46 -3.02
CA LYS A 494 -24.45 8.26 -4.16
C LYS A 494 -25.90 8.10 -3.70
N SER A 495 -26.09 7.45 -2.55
CA SER A 495 -27.38 7.19 -1.92
C SER A 495 -27.17 6.89 -0.43
N LYS A 496 -28.26 6.68 0.31
CA LYS A 496 -28.22 6.17 1.70
C LYS A 496 -28.01 4.66 1.84
N ASN A 497 -27.77 3.93 0.74
CA ASN A 497 -27.43 2.51 0.79
C ASN A 497 -25.93 2.34 1.16
N PRO A 498 -25.58 1.70 2.29
CA PRO A 498 -24.18 1.48 2.66
C PRO A 498 -23.43 0.51 1.74
N LEU A 499 -24.13 -0.19 0.84
CA LEU A 499 -23.53 -1.07 -0.16
C LEU A 499 -23.29 -0.40 -1.52
N ASP A 500 -23.86 0.79 -1.76
CA ASP A 500 -23.56 1.58 -2.97
C ASP A 500 -22.15 2.15 -2.88
N TYR A 501 -21.44 2.21 -4.01
CA TYR A 501 -20.15 2.89 -4.07
C TYR A 501 -20.36 4.42 -4.11
N PRO A 502 -19.54 5.20 -3.38
CA PRO A 502 -19.68 6.64 -3.32
C PRO A 502 -19.29 7.28 -4.65
N LEU A 503 -19.75 8.52 -4.88
CA LEU A 503 -19.28 9.32 -6.00
C LEU A 503 -17.88 9.85 -5.67
N MET A 504 -16.95 9.64 -6.60
CA MET A 504 -15.50 9.79 -6.39
C MET A 504 -14.92 10.72 -7.45
N TYR A 505 -14.70 11.99 -7.09
CA TYR A 505 -14.15 13.01 -7.99
C TYR A 505 -12.68 13.21 -7.67
N HIS A 506 -11.81 13.01 -8.66
CA HIS A 506 -10.36 13.06 -8.48
C HIS A 506 -9.82 14.48 -8.62
N ASN A 507 -10.40 15.29 -9.51
CA ASN A 507 -9.96 16.65 -9.86
C ASN A 507 -8.46 16.79 -10.22
N TYR A 508 -7.73 15.69 -10.44
CA TYR A 508 -6.35 15.69 -10.95
C TYR A 508 -6.17 16.69 -12.11
N LEU A 509 -5.05 17.43 -12.11
CA LEU A 509 -4.68 18.38 -13.18
C LEU A 509 -5.69 19.52 -13.40
N THR A 510 -6.58 19.79 -12.43
CA THR A 510 -7.42 21.01 -12.42
C THR A 510 -6.63 22.25 -12.00
N ASN A 511 -5.60 22.10 -11.15
CA ASN A 511 -4.64 23.16 -10.88
C ASN A 511 -3.50 23.14 -11.94
N PRO A 512 -3.20 24.26 -12.61
CA PRO A 512 -2.18 24.30 -13.68
C PRO A 512 -0.74 24.10 -13.18
N ASP A 513 -0.46 24.30 -11.89
CA ASP A 513 0.87 24.01 -11.31
C ASP A 513 1.19 22.51 -11.34
N ASP A 514 0.18 21.65 -11.14
CA ASP A 514 0.33 20.20 -11.13
C ASP A 514 0.81 19.69 -12.50
N MET A 515 0.20 20.23 -13.56
CA MET A 515 0.59 19.95 -14.94
C MET A 515 2.00 20.48 -15.24
N ARG A 516 2.35 21.67 -14.75
CA ARG A 516 3.67 22.26 -14.96
C ARG A 516 4.78 21.42 -14.33
N VAL A 517 4.64 21.03 -13.06
CA VAL A 517 5.65 20.20 -12.37
C VAL A 517 5.73 18.80 -13.00
N LEU A 518 4.59 18.18 -13.34
CA LEU A 518 4.60 16.86 -13.98
C LEU A 518 5.27 16.88 -15.36
N ARG A 519 5.04 17.93 -16.16
CA ARG A 519 5.70 18.12 -17.46
C ARG A 519 7.22 18.26 -17.34
N GLU A 520 7.72 18.99 -16.36
CA GLU A 520 9.17 19.08 -16.13
C GLU A 520 9.75 17.74 -15.63
N GLY A 521 8.97 16.97 -14.87
CA GLY A 521 9.31 15.57 -14.55
C GLY A 521 9.41 14.67 -15.77
N VAL A 522 8.53 14.83 -16.77
CA VAL A 522 8.60 14.11 -18.05
C VAL A 522 9.87 14.47 -18.83
N LYS A 523 10.20 15.76 -18.94
CA LYS A 523 11.45 16.21 -19.60
C LYS A 523 12.69 15.66 -18.91
N ALA A 524 12.74 15.71 -17.58
CA ALA A 524 13.84 15.18 -16.80
C ALA A 524 13.96 13.64 -16.90
N ALA A 525 12.84 12.92 -17.07
CA ALA A 525 12.85 11.46 -17.28
C ALA A 525 13.42 11.08 -18.66
N ILE A 526 13.14 11.88 -19.70
CA ILE A 526 13.76 11.71 -21.02
C ILE A 526 15.27 11.98 -20.94
N ALA A 527 15.69 13.10 -20.33
CA ALA A 527 17.10 13.42 -20.14
C ALA A 527 17.87 12.35 -19.32
N PHE A 528 17.20 11.68 -18.37
CA PHE A 528 17.75 10.54 -17.64
C PHE A 528 18.01 9.34 -18.55
N ALA A 529 17.06 8.99 -19.43
CA ALA A 529 17.22 7.91 -20.39
C ALA A 529 18.30 8.20 -21.47
N GLU A 530 18.55 9.48 -21.77
CA GLU A 530 19.58 9.93 -22.71
C GLU A 530 21.01 9.97 -22.14
N THR A 531 21.19 9.69 -20.84
CA THR A 531 22.51 9.55 -20.22
C THR A 531 23.40 8.52 -20.94
N SER A 532 24.72 8.72 -20.91
CA SER A 532 25.65 7.85 -21.62
C SER A 532 25.57 6.39 -21.12
N SER A 533 25.30 6.19 -19.83
CA SER A 533 25.07 4.87 -19.24
C SER A 533 23.90 4.11 -19.84
N LEU A 534 22.77 4.76 -20.09
CA LEU A 534 21.60 4.10 -20.67
C LEU A 534 21.70 4.03 -22.20
N ARG A 535 22.22 5.06 -22.87
CA ARG A 535 22.46 5.01 -24.33
C ARG A 535 23.45 3.91 -24.74
N ARG A 536 24.41 3.53 -23.89
CA ARG A 536 25.29 2.35 -24.10
C ARG A 536 24.52 1.02 -24.15
N LEU A 537 23.27 0.95 -23.69
CA LEU A 537 22.39 -0.22 -23.77
C LEU A 537 21.36 -0.12 -24.92
N GLY A 538 21.51 0.86 -25.81
CA GLY A 538 20.54 1.16 -26.87
C GLY A 538 19.31 1.93 -26.39
N ALA A 539 19.34 2.52 -25.18
CA ALA A 539 18.19 3.22 -24.62
C ALA A 539 17.67 4.33 -25.55
N ARG A 540 16.39 4.24 -25.89
CA ARG A 540 15.66 5.19 -26.75
C ARG A 540 14.21 5.30 -26.31
N PHE A 541 13.66 6.51 -26.30
CA PHE A 541 12.25 6.73 -25.98
C PHE A 541 11.33 6.12 -27.06
N HIS A 542 10.24 5.48 -26.64
CA HIS A 542 9.19 5.00 -27.53
C HIS A 542 8.31 6.16 -28.02
N SER A 543 8.79 6.85 -29.06
CA SER A 543 8.20 8.08 -29.59
C SER A 543 7.01 7.85 -30.53
N LYS A 544 6.08 6.94 -30.21
CA LYS A 544 4.83 6.78 -31.01
C LYS A 544 3.81 7.86 -30.60
N PRO A 545 3.26 8.67 -31.53
CA PRO A 545 2.29 9.72 -31.19
C PRO A 545 1.02 9.15 -30.56
N TYR A 546 0.58 9.73 -29.45
CA TYR A 546 -0.69 9.32 -28.83
C TYR A 546 -1.89 9.72 -29.71
N PRO A 547 -2.94 8.88 -29.85
CA PRO A 547 -3.97 9.04 -30.89
C PRO A 547 -4.65 10.41 -30.86
N ASN A 548 -5.13 10.80 -29.67
CA ASN A 548 -5.83 12.06 -29.45
C ASN A 548 -4.92 13.30 -29.43
N CYS A 549 -3.59 13.14 -29.45
CA CYS A 549 -2.61 14.23 -29.33
C CYS A 549 -1.83 14.52 -30.61
N LYS A 550 -2.12 13.81 -31.72
CA LYS A 550 -1.48 13.97 -33.04
C LYS A 550 -1.57 15.39 -33.64
N HIS A 551 -2.47 16.23 -33.14
CA HIS A 551 -2.65 17.62 -33.58
C HIS A 551 -1.67 18.62 -32.93
N HIS A 552 -0.93 18.20 -31.89
CA HIS A 552 0.20 18.96 -31.36
C HIS A 552 1.51 18.43 -31.95
N PRO A 553 2.47 19.29 -32.35
CA PRO A 553 3.80 18.85 -32.75
C PRO A 553 4.48 18.09 -31.61
N MET A 554 5.16 16.99 -31.91
CA MET A 554 5.77 16.17 -30.87
C MET A 554 6.81 16.95 -30.06
N PHE A 555 6.98 16.54 -28.80
CA PHE A 555 7.94 17.08 -27.83
C PHE A 555 7.68 18.53 -27.38
N THR A 556 6.68 19.25 -27.89
CA THR A 556 6.28 20.56 -27.36
C THR A 556 5.59 20.44 -26.01
N ASP A 557 5.44 21.58 -25.31
CA ASP A 557 4.78 21.60 -24.01
C ASP A 557 3.30 21.20 -24.11
N GLU A 558 2.61 21.58 -25.18
CA GLU A 558 1.21 21.25 -25.47
C GLU A 558 1.02 19.76 -25.75
N TYR A 559 1.93 19.14 -26.52
CA TYR A 559 1.93 17.69 -26.73
C TYR A 559 2.10 16.95 -25.38
N TRP A 560 3.05 17.39 -24.55
CA TRP A 560 3.25 16.80 -23.23
C TRP A 560 2.04 16.97 -22.31
N GLU A 561 1.42 18.15 -22.29
CA GLU A 561 0.18 18.35 -21.53
C GLU A 561 -0.95 17.45 -22.03
N CYS A 562 -1.09 17.23 -23.34
CA CYS A 562 -2.10 16.34 -23.89
C CYS A 562 -1.88 14.88 -23.46
N VAL A 563 -0.68 14.32 -23.66
CA VAL A 563 -0.41 12.90 -23.33
C VAL A 563 -0.50 12.62 -21.81
N ILE A 564 -0.15 13.61 -20.98
CA ILE A 564 -0.30 13.52 -19.52
C ILE A 564 -1.79 13.40 -19.12
N ARG A 565 -2.71 14.10 -19.80
CA ARG A 565 -4.18 13.97 -19.56
C ARG A 565 -4.75 12.65 -20.08
N GLN A 566 -4.15 12.08 -21.14
CA GLN A 566 -4.50 10.77 -21.67
C GLN A 566 -4.16 9.65 -20.67
N PHE A 567 -2.87 9.44 -20.37
CA PHE A 567 -2.39 8.37 -19.47
C PHE A 567 -1.93 8.92 -18.11
N THR A 568 -2.82 9.66 -17.43
CA THR A 568 -2.60 10.06 -16.04
C THR A 568 -2.70 8.83 -15.13
N MET A 569 -1.68 8.57 -14.33
CA MET A 569 -1.62 7.40 -13.46
C MET A 569 -1.64 7.80 -11.99
N THR A 570 -2.66 7.34 -11.26
CA THR A 570 -2.64 7.35 -9.79
C THR A 570 -1.58 6.39 -9.27
N ILE A 571 -0.81 6.80 -8.25
CA ILE A 571 0.11 5.92 -7.52
C ILE A 571 -0.58 5.37 -6.24
N TYR A 572 -1.91 5.42 -6.22
CA TYR A 572 -2.79 4.78 -5.24
C TYR A 572 -2.60 5.26 -3.79
N HIS A 573 -2.27 6.54 -3.59
CA HIS A 573 -1.96 7.20 -2.32
C HIS A 573 -3.10 8.11 -1.77
N LEU A 574 -4.35 7.91 -2.22
CA LEU A 574 -5.56 8.62 -1.76
C LEU A 574 -5.63 8.82 -0.23
N SER A 575 -5.84 10.06 0.20
CA SER A 575 -5.82 10.48 1.61
C SER A 575 -6.59 11.80 1.85
N CYS A 576 -6.56 12.30 3.09
CA CYS A 576 -6.98 13.65 3.51
C CYS A 576 -8.50 13.95 3.52
N THR A 577 -9.36 12.97 3.22
CA THR A 577 -10.83 13.06 3.28
C THR A 577 -11.45 13.18 4.67
N ALA A 578 -10.66 12.89 5.71
CA ALA A 578 -10.96 13.20 7.09
C ALA A 578 -9.82 14.05 7.66
N LYS A 579 -9.66 15.27 7.13
CA LYS A 579 -8.55 16.19 7.43
C LYS A 579 -8.40 16.41 8.94
N MET A 580 -7.16 16.32 9.42
CA MET A 580 -6.76 16.79 10.76
C MET A 580 -6.47 18.30 10.72
N GLY A 581 -6.96 19.04 11.73
CA GLY A 581 -6.69 20.46 11.87
C GLY A 581 -6.96 21.01 13.29
N PRO A 582 -6.59 22.28 13.54
CA PRO A 582 -6.90 22.98 14.78
C PRO A 582 -8.41 23.26 14.88
N ARG A 583 -8.90 23.54 16.10
CA ARG A 583 -10.34 23.83 16.35
C ARG A 583 -10.90 25.04 15.60
N SER A 584 -10.04 25.90 15.06
CA SER A 584 -10.38 27.09 14.28
C SER A 584 -10.52 26.82 12.77
N ASP A 585 -10.19 25.62 12.30
CA ASP A 585 -10.31 25.23 10.90
C ASP A 585 -11.71 24.60 10.65
N PRO A 586 -12.63 25.29 9.93
CA PRO A 586 -13.98 24.79 9.69
C PRO A 586 -14.02 23.57 8.75
N MET A 587 -12.89 23.25 8.08
CA MET A 587 -12.74 22.07 7.22
C MET A 587 -11.97 20.93 7.92
N ALA A 588 -11.63 21.06 9.21
CA ALA A 588 -11.12 19.96 10.01
C ALA A 588 -12.24 18.96 10.34
N VAL A 589 -11.95 17.68 10.10
CA VAL A 589 -12.82 16.55 10.48
C VAL A 589 -12.33 15.90 11.78
N VAL A 590 -11.06 16.10 12.15
CA VAL A 590 -10.53 15.71 13.47
C VAL A 590 -9.58 16.73 14.08
N ASP A 591 -9.53 16.74 15.41
CA ASP A 591 -8.53 17.47 16.20
C ASP A 591 -7.10 16.91 16.02
N PRO A 592 -6.04 17.58 16.50
CA PRO A 592 -4.66 17.08 16.44
C PRO A 592 -4.39 15.78 17.23
N SER A 593 -5.37 15.28 18.00
CA SER A 593 -5.35 13.96 18.65
C SER A 593 -6.10 12.87 17.85
N LEU A 594 -6.63 13.25 16.69
CA LEU A 594 -7.44 12.51 15.73
C LEU A 594 -8.86 12.17 16.19
N LYS A 595 -9.46 13.01 17.04
CA LYS A 595 -10.84 12.86 17.52
C LYS A 595 -11.80 13.73 16.72
N TYR A 596 -12.97 13.15 16.43
CA TYR A 596 -14.00 13.81 15.64
C TYR A 596 -14.70 14.93 16.41
N ASP A 597 -15.07 14.67 17.67
CA ASP A 597 -15.64 15.68 18.56
C ASP A 597 -14.50 16.49 19.21
N LEU A 598 -14.36 17.75 18.78
CA LEU A 598 -13.37 18.70 19.31
C LEU A 598 -13.49 18.93 20.83
N GLN A 599 -14.63 18.59 21.46
CA GLN A 599 -14.90 18.74 22.89
C GLN A 599 -14.89 17.42 23.69
N ARG A 600 -15.16 16.24 23.10
CA ARG A 600 -15.40 14.98 23.87
C ARG A 600 -14.69 13.74 23.32
N LYS A 601 -14.69 12.65 24.13
CA LYS A 601 -13.75 11.52 24.02
C LYS A 601 -14.43 10.20 23.61
N SER A 602 -14.95 10.06 22.39
CA SER A 602 -15.66 8.82 21.99
C SER A 602 -15.53 8.34 20.55
N LEU A 603 -15.38 9.25 19.58
CA LEU A 603 -15.19 8.89 18.17
C LEU A 603 -13.79 9.33 17.72
N LYS A 604 -13.00 8.37 17.25
CA LYS A 604 -11.64 8.61 16.74
C LYS A 604 -11.56 8.17 15.28
N ILE A 605 -10.95 8.99 14.42
CA ILE A 605 -10.72 8.63 13.02
C ILE A 605 -9.22 8.46 12.83
N VAL A 606 -8.81 7.24 12.47
CA VAL A 606 -7.44 6.78 12.34
C VAL A 606 -7.29 6.09 10.97
N GLU A 607 -7.51 6.87 9.92
CA GLU A 607 -6.86 6.62 8.63
C GLU A 607 -5.44 7.19 8.70
N ALA A 608 -4.44 6.49 8.13
CA ALA A 608 -3.03 6.91 7.88
C ALA A 608 -2.25 7.55 9.05
N PHE A 609 -2.76 8.68 9.55
CA PHE A 609 -2.40 9.51 10.69
C PHE A 609 -2.43 8.74 12.02
N LEU A 610 -1.33 8.78 12.79
CA LEU A 610 -1.26 8.26 14.16
C LEU A 610 -0.35 9.05 15.12
N ARG A 611 -0.95 9.80 16.04
CA ARG A 611 -0.35 10.15 17.35
C ARG A 611 -1.44 10.26 18.44
N LEU A 612 -1.02 10.47 19.69
CA LEU A 612 -1.87 10.65 20.87
C LEU A 612 -1.33 11.73 21.82
N VAL A 613 -2.24 12.26 22.64
CA VAL A 613 -2.06 13.43 23.52
C VAL A 613 -0.98 13.22 24.60
N LYS A 614 -0.11 14.22 24.78
CA LYS A 614 0.87 14.30 25.89
C LYS A 614 0.12 14.54 27.22
N LYS A 615 0.55 13.89 28.31
CA LYS A 615 -0.07 13.88 29.67
C LYS A 615 -1.31 12.98 29.89
N ARG A 616 -1.12 11.67 29.78
CA ARG A 616 -1.33 10.70 30.89
C ARG A 616 -0.52 9.42 30.59
N LYS A 617 -0.21 8.62 31.61
CA LYS A 617 0.57 7.38 31.44
C LYS A 617 -0.21 6.37 30.57
N ASN A 618 0.52 5.62 29.73
CA ASN A 618 0.07 4.51 28.88
C ASN A 618 -0.78 4.89 27.63
N LEU A 619 -0.12 5.05 26.46
CA LEU A 619 -0.39 4.27 25.22
C LEU A 619 0.56 4.74 24.09
N HIS A 620 1.20 3.82 23.36
CA HIS A 620 2.20 4.14 22.32
C HIS A 620 1.91 3.42 20.98
N ILE A 621 0.98 3.96 20.18
CA ILE A 621 0.61 3.40 18.87
C ILE A 621 1.64 3.82 17.81
N ALA A 622 2.03 2.92 16.90
CA ALA A 622 3.12 3.15 15.92
C ALA A 622 2.61 3.60 14.54
N LEU A 623 3.42 4.39 13.83
CA LEU A 623 3.09 4.98 12.52
C LEU A 623 3.37 4.00 11.37
N ASN A 624 2.56 4.04 10.30
CA ASN A 624 2.61 3.04 9.23
C ASN A 624 3.11 3.62 7.89
N ALA A 625 4.36 3.34 7.54
CA ALA A 625 5.15 4.01 6.50
C ALA A 625 4.82 3.61 5.04
N GLN A 626 3.53 3.43 4.73
CA GLN A 626 3.03 3.13 3.37
C GLN A 626 1.86 4.02 2.94
N VAL A 627 1.60 5.11 3.68
CA VAL A 627 0.57 6.11 3.35
C VAL A 627 1.09 7.53 3.55
N TRP A 628 2.40 7.69 3.73
CA TRP A 628 3.00 8.89 4.33
C TRP A 628 3.84 9.72 3.36
N LYS A 629 3.14 10.36 2.44
CA LYS A 629 3.77 11.21 1.42
C LYS A 629 2.91 12.44 1.03
N VAL A 630 1.66 12.53 1.51
CA VAL A 630 0.70 13.57 1.10
C VAL A 630 0.58 14.69 2.13
N LEU A 631 0.99 15.90 1.73
CA LEU A 631 0.27 17.19 1.81
C LEU A 631 1.16 18.24 1.06
N PHE A 632 0.72 19.43 0.67
CA PHE A 632 0.67 20.62 1.54
C PHE A 632 0.29 21.90 0.78
N ASN A 633 -0.28 22.89 1.49
CA ASN A 633 -0.09 24.34 1.24
C ASN A 633 -0.75 25.20 2.35
N THR A 634 -0.01 26.10 3.01
CA THR A 634 -0.52 27.38 3.57
C THR A 634 0.63 28.40 3.65
N ASP A 635 0.25 29.66 3.84
CA ASP A 635 1.13 30.80 4.11
C ASP A 635 1.67 30.84 5.57
N LYS A 636 2.39 31.93 5.87
CA LYS A 636 3.20 32.25 7.08
C LYS A 636 2.32 32.50 8.34
N GLU A 637 2.81 32.64 9.58
CA GLU A 637 4.05 33.28 10.06
C GLU A 637 4.47 32.86 11.52
N ALA A 638 5.43 33.57 12.15
CA ALA A 638 6.13 33.35 13.44
C ALA A 638 5.25 33.10 14.71
N THR A 639 5.66 32.59 15.90
CA THR A 639 6.93 32.12 16.59
C THR A 639 6.49 31.24 17.82
N GLY A 640 7.29 30.66 18.76
CA GLY A 640 8.74 30.55 19.06
C GLY A 640 9.00 30.20 20.57
N MET A 641 10.14 29.60 20.94
CA MET A 641 10.62 29.28 22.33
C MET A 641 9.76 28.26 23.16
N GLU A 642 10.08 27.76 24.37
CA GLU A 642 11.26 27.01 24.95
C GLU A 642 10.75 26.25 26.25
N PHE A 643 11.45 25.48 27.13
CA PHE A 643 12.86 25.10 27.37
C PHE A 643 13.00 23.73 28.17
N LEU A 644 14.17 23.52 28.82
CA LEU A 644 14.63 22.62 29.92
C LEU A 644 13.57 21.83 30.77
N SER A 645 13.67 20.50 31.03
CA SER A 645 14.60 19.64 31.84
C SER A 645 14.07 19.33 33.28
N ASP A 646 14.48 18.33 34.09
CA ASP A 646 15.44 17.20 33.98
C ASP A 646 15.15 16.04 35.00
N GLY A 647 15.83 14.88 34.88
CA GLY A 647 16.06 13.85 35.94
C GLY A 647 14.92 12.88 36.37
N LEU A 648 15.15 11.76 37.08
CA LEU A 648 16.38 10.94 37.28
C LEU A 648 16.04 9.48 37.76
N LYS A 649 17.08 8.64 37.96
CA LYS A 649 17.17 7.15 38.16
C LYS A 649 16.50 6.61 39.46
N GLN A 650 16.44 5.31 39.89
CA GLN A 650 17.24 4.04 39.82
C GLN A 650 16.29 2.86 40.28
N THR A 651 16.55 1.53 40.43
CA THR A 651 17.41 0.42 39.88
C THR A 651 17.03 -0.93 40.62
N VAL A 652 17.81 -2.04 40.55
CA VAL A 652 17.71 -3.38 41.27
C VAL A 652 16.90 -4.48 40.51
N ARG A 653 17.51 -5.55 39.93
CA ARG A 653 18.06 -6.84 40.48
C ARG A 653 16.98 -7.77 41.12
N VAL A 654 16.98 -9.12 41.10
CA VAL A 654 17.81 -10.25 40.56
C VAL A 654 16.91 -11.54 40.59
N ARG A 655 16.90 -12.48 39.62
CA ARG A 655 17.62 -13.81 39.59
C ARG A 655 17.25 -14.61 38.29
N ARG A 656 17.76 -15.84 38.09
CA ARG A 656 17.69 -16.66 36.86
C ARG A 656 17.41 -18.16 37.15
N GLU A 657 17.40 -19.01 36.10
CA GLU A 657 17.22 -20.49 36.07
C GLU A 657 15.74 -20.96 36.13
N ILE A 658 15.32 -22.13 35.60
CA ILE A 658 16.01 -23.38 35.21
C ILE A 658 15.52 -23.89 33.80
N ILE A 659 16.08 -25.01 33.33
CA ILE A 659 15.62 -25.97 32.27
C ILE A 659 16.09 -25.73 30.82
N LEU A 660 17.08 -26.54 30.44
CA LEU A 660 17.27 -27.16 29.11
C LEU A 660 16.67 -28.57 29.13
N SER A 661 16.10 -29.07 28.04
CA SER A 661 16.10 -30.50 27.60
C SER A 661 15.09 -30.76 26.45
N ALA A 662 15.14 -31.98 25.90
CA ALA A 662 14.26 -32.57 24.87
C ALA A 662 14.39 -32.00 23.43
N GLY A 663 15.20 -32.69 22.62
CA GLY A 663 15.09 -32.71 21.16
C GLY A 663 14.51 -34.05 20.68
N ALA A 664 13.95 -34.07 19.47
CA ALA A 664 13.47 -35.29 18.82
C ALA A 664 13.77 -35.24 17.31
N ILE A 665 14.21 -36.36 16.74
CA ILE A 665 14.53 -36.50 15.31
C ILE A 665 13.24 -36.71 14.53
N ASN A 666 13.13 -36.08 13.34
CA ASN A 666 11.86 -35.93 12.66
C ASN A 666 11.76 -36.80 11.38
N LEU A 667 10.64 -37.52 11.26
CA LEU A 667 10.38 -38.54 10.23
C LEU A 667 10.46 -38.09 8.74
N PRO A 668 10.17 -36.82 8.34
CA PRO A 668 10.09 -36.43 6.92
C PRO A 668 11.35 -36.65 6.06
N GLN A 669 12.55 -36.71 6.64
CA GLN A 669 13.78 -36.88 5.86
C GLN A 669 13.82 -38.23 5.12
N LEU A 670 13.27 -39.30 5.72
CA LEU A 670 13.18 -40.61 5.07
C LEU A 670 12.31 -40.59 3.81
N LEU A 671 11.18 -39.88 3.85
CA LEU A 671 10.24 -39.81 2.72
C LEU A 671 10.81 -39.03 1.53
N ILE A 672 11.60 -37.98 1.80
CA ILE A 672 12.29 -37.20 0.77
C ILE A 672 13.37 -38.04 0.10
N CYS A 673 14.18 -38.78 0.86
CA CYS A 673 15.19 -39.69 0.30
C CYS A 673 14.56 -40.81 -0.55
N TYR A 674 13.42 -41.36 -0.13
CA TYR A 674 12.72 -42.40 -0.86
C TYR A 674 12.22 -41.93 -2.24
N LEU A 675 11.66 -40.71 -2.30
CA LEU A 675 11.17 -40.11 -3.55
C LEU A 675 12.32 -39.69 -4.49
N LEU A 676 13.45 -39.22 -3.95
CA LEU A 676 14.62 -38.86 -4.76
C LEU A 676 15.29 -40.09 -5.39
N ASN A 677 15.44 -41.19 -4.62
CA ASN A 677 15.99 -42.44 -5.17
C ASN A 677 15.14 -42.99 -6.33
N HIS A 678 13.81 -42.88 -6.26
CA HIS A 678 12.93 -43.39 -7.31
C HIS A 678 12.99 -42.54 -8.60
N LEU A 679 13.32 -41.25 -8.50
CA LEU A 679 13.52 -40.37 -9.66
C LEU A 679 14.90 -40.54 -10.31
N CYS A 680 15.94 -40.86 -9.53
CA CYS A 680 17.27 -41.17 -10.05
C CYS A 680 17.36 -42.54 -10.74
N SER A 681 16.35 -43.40 -10.65
CA SER A 681 16.33 -44.73 -11.29
C SER A 681 15.63 -44.75 -12.66
N GLN A 682 15.35 -43.58 -13.26
CA GLN A 682 14.73 -43.42 -14.59
C GLN A 682 15.34 -42.25 -15.38
N ALA A 683 16.65 -42.02 -15.23
CA ALA A 683 17.43 -41.00 -15.92
C ALA A 683 18.69 -41.62 -16.53
#